data_AF-A0A6G0ZJ73-F1
#
_entry.id   AF-A0A6G0ZJ73-F1
#
_cell.length_a   1.000
_cell.length_b   1.000
_cell.length_c   1.000
_cell.angle_alpha   90.00
_cell.angle_beta   90.00
_cell.angle_gamma   90.00
#
_symmetry.space_group_name_H-M   'P 1'
#
loop_
_entity.id
_entity.type
_entity.pdbx_description
1 polymer ?
#
loop_
_entity_poly.entity_id
_entity_poly.type
_entity_poly.pdbx_seq_one_letter_code
_entity_poly.pdbx_strand_id
1 'polypeptide(L)'
;MACGSLSHNVLISEHEQIMNILERGTIVTRFYLKKRPEKRTLRLRKETRQILWSRTMDLKDAKEVRCGRNSKEFDRWPDELKKFEATKCFVIFYGNEFKLKTLSVVALSEQECELWLKGLYHLVNDTVCAPYPLQVERWLRKEFYTMENSRETVTLKDVKSFFPRVHCKISTSKLRELFQEVDTRKRNELNFDEFVSLYNKLIYNSGIFNECFSMYCSADDTFNVQNLTRFLNAEQESLCLEEELVAKHMKEYFKYCGKDSNDKLQFTATDFMDYLFSKQNEIWDQYYDNIFQNMTKPLSHYWIASSHNTYLTGDQVSSESSVEAYVRCLRWGCRCIELDCWDGPDGLPIIYHGHTLTSRIKFLDVLKTIKEHAFIASPYPVILSIEDNCSIPQQRNMASTMIEVLGDMLVTQPVDRNETKMPSPDQLILVLFVAKDTDLRNTKKNGVLYLEDMLEKEWRPHFFVLSGNKLYYTDLCKTDIDNEDEAEGGELETCEISSANRLREGIPNDELHFGEYWFHGKLARGRNEAEELLKQYQHFGAGTFLESYIILNEPVPQPLKHEGMNWYLPHVCRSRAEALLRRVPQEGAFLVRPCENDKHLYAISFRAEKKIKHCRIKLEGRLYTIGVKQFESLLWFPVNEDIVQRMGTFRLLLIYWSG
;
A
#
# COMPACT_ATOMS: atom_id res chain seq x y z
N MET A 1 61.14 24.02 -4.89
CA MET A 1 60.44 24.65 -6.03
C MET A 1 59.41 23.61 -6.49
N ALA A 2 58.14 23.68 -6.06
CA ALA A 2 57.03 24.40 -6.73
C ALA A 2 56.94 24.01 -8.22
N CYS A 3 55.84 23.60 -8.86
CA CYS A 3 54.39 23.64 -8.71
C CYS A 3 53.87 22.70 -9.87
N GLY A 4 52.68 22.12 -9.97
CA GLY A 4 51.45 22.12 -9.20
C GLY A 4 50.60 20.94 -9.68
N SER A 5 49.95 20.25 -8.73
CA SER A 5 48.88 19.30 -9.01
C SER A 5 47.63 20.09 -9.35
N LEU A 6 47.14 19.97 -10.58
CA LEU A 6 45.82 20.45 -10.99
C LEU A 6 44.77 19.71 -10.17
N SER A 7 44.26 20.38 -9.15
CA SER A 7 43.02 20.02 -8.47
C SER A 7 41.87 20.14 -9.46
N HIS A 8 41.38 19.01 -9.99
CA HIS A 8 40.05 18.96 -10.59
C HIS A 8 39.01 19.16 -9.49
N ASN A 9 38.67 20.42 -9.22
CA ASN A 9 37.41 20.76 -8.58
C ASN A 9 36.29 20.39 -9.54
N VAL A 10 35.80 19.15 -9.46
CA VAL A 10 34.51 18.77 -10.04
C VAL A 10 33.46 19.54 -9.25
N LEU A 11 32.92 20.60 -9.85
CA LEU A 11 31.77 21.32 -9.31
C LEU A 11 30.61 20.32 -9.18
N ILE A 12 30.32 19.92 -7.93
CA ILE A 12 29.15 19.08 -7.60
C ILE A 12 27.91 19.78 -8.14
N SER A 13 27.10 19.08 -8.92
CA SER A 13 25.88 19.65 -9.51
C SER A 13 24.95 20.22 -8.42
N GLU A 14 24.20 21.28 -8.73
CA GLU A 14 23.27 21.90 -7.77
C GLU A 14 22.31 20.86 -7.17
N HIS A 15 21.81 19.93 -7.99
CA HIS A 15 20.96 18.82 -7.55
C HIS A 15 21.64 17.91 -6.53
N GLU A 16 22.92 17.60 -6.73
CA GLU A 16 23.67 16.75 -5.82
C GLU A 16 24.02 17.45 -4.50
N GLN A 17 24.24 18.77 -4.55
CA GLN A 17 24.33 19.59 -3.34
C GLN A 17 23.01 19.57 -2.56
N ILE A 18 21.86 19.74 -3.23
CA ILE A 18 20.55 19.65 -2.59
C ILE A 18 20.36 18.27 -1.97
N MET A 19 20.61 17.18 -2.70
CA MET A 19 20.45 15.82 -2.17
C MET A 19 21.37 15.57 -0.95
N ASN A 20 22.60 16.09 -0.95
CA ASN A 20 23.50 16.02 0.21
C ASN A 20 22.93 16.74 1.44
N ILE A 21 22.25 17.89 1.25
CA ILE A 21 21.59 18.62 2.33
C ILE A 21 20.40 17.82 2.87
N LEU A 22 19.55 17.30 1.99
CA LEU A 22 18.38 16.50 2.40
C LEU A 22 18.77 15.21 3.13
N GLU A 23 19.91 14.61 2.78
CA GLU A 23 20.43 13.41 3.44
C GLU A 23 20.96 13.68 4.85
N ARG A 24 21.62 14.82 5.08
CA ARG A 24 22.03 15.26 6.44
C ARG A 24 20.81 15.42 7.36
N GLY A 25 19.70 15.87 6.79
CA GLY A 25 18.42 15.98 7.46
C GLY A 25 18.10 17.39 7.93
N THR A 26 16.81 17.68 8.00
CA THR A 26 16.26 18.98 8.41
C THR A 26 15.28 18.77 9.55
N ILE A 27 15.34 19.63 10.57
CA ILE A 27 14.35 19.63 11.65
C ILE A 27 13.09 20.29 11.12
N VAL A 28 11.97 19.59 11.16
CA VAL A 28 10.66 20.07 10.72
C VAL A 28 9.64 19.89 11.84
N THR A 29 8.59 20.71 11.82
CA THR A 29 7.40 20.48 12.65
C THR A 29 6.38 19.73 11.82
N ARG A 30 6.07 18.50 12.21
CA ARG A 30 5.08 17.66 11.54
C ARG A 30 3.72 17.83 12.20
N PHE A 31 2.69 17.97 11.39
CA PHE A 31 1.29 18.04 11.82
C PHE A 31 0.60 16.68 11.61
N TYR A 32 -0.39 16.40 12.46
CA TYR A 32 -1.13 15.14 12.51
C TYR A 32 -2.63 15.41 12.68
N LEU A 33 -3.50 14.50 12.25
CA LEU A 33 -4.95 14.66 12.46
C LEU A 33 -5.34 14.49 13.93
N LYS A 34 -4.80 13.45 14.59
CA LYS A 34 -5.21 13.03 15.94
C LYS A 34 -4.25 13.48 17.06
N LYS A 35 -2.98 13.77 16.73
CA LYS A 35 -1.92 14.12 17.70
C LYS A 35 -1.47 15.57 17.58
N ARG A 36 -0.84 16.10 18.63
CA ARG A 36 -0.27 17.46 18.60
C ARG A 36 0.89 17.52 17.60
N PRO A 37 1.14 18.68 16.98
CA PRO A 37 2.31 18.85 16.12
C PRO A 37 3.62 18.64 16.89
N GLU A 38 4.58 17.95 16.28
CA GLU A 38 5.84 17.58 16.92
C GLU A 38 7.04 17.84 16.02
N LYS A 39 8.18 18.14 16.64
CA LYS A 39 9.45 18.28 15.92
C LYS A 39 9.99 16.89 15.58
N ARG A 40 10.38 16.71 14.33
CA ARG A 40 11.02 15.50 13.79
C ARG A 40 12.17 15.90 12.88
N THR A 41 13.11 14.97 12.66
CA THR A 41 14.16 15.18 11.66
C THR A 41 13.75 14.47 10.37
N LEU A 42 13.48 15.22 9.32
CA LEU A 42 13.19 14.71 7.98
C LEU A 42 14.51 14.46 7.25
N ARG A 43 14.73 13.27 6.70
CA ARG A 43 15.95 12.92 5.96
C ARG A 43 15.64 12.17 4.67
N LEU A 44 16.48 12.36 3.65
CA LEU A 44 16.49 11.55 2.44
C LEU A 44 17.49 10.41 2.60
N ARG A 45 17.07 9.17 2.34
CA ARG A 45 17.98 8.05 2.06
C ARG A 45 18.11 7.90 0.55
N LYS A 46 19.25 8.34 0.01
CA LYS A 46 19.46 8.39 -1.45
C LYS A 46 19.42 7.02 -2.09
N GLU A 47 20.08 6.04 -1.46
CA GLU A 47 20.28 4.69 -1.97
C GLU A 47 18.98 3.93 -2.21
N THR A 48 17.95 4.17 -1.38
CA THR A 48 16.63 3.54 -1.51
C THR A 48 15.55 4.49 -2.00
N ARG A 49 15.88 5.78 -2.25
CA ARG A 49 14.92 6.85 -2.56
C ARG A 49 13.76 6.90 -1.57
N GLN A 50 14.08 6.92 -0.27
CA GLN A 50 13.09 7.00 0.80
C GLN A 50 13.23 8.28 1.63
N ILE A 51 12.11 8.82 2.10
CA ILE A 51 12.09 9.87 3.12
C ILE A 51 11.90 9.21 4.49
N LEU A 52 12.67 9.68 5.47
CA LEU A 52 12.74 9.19 6.84
C LEU A 52 12.34 10.30 7.83
N TRP A 53 11.45 10.02 8.77
CA TRP A 53 11.15 10.95 9.89
C TRP A 53 10.78 10.28 11.23
N SER A 54 10.71 8.94 11.21
CA SER A 54 10.45 7.97 12.30
C SER A 54 9.81 6.74 11.65
N ARG A 55 8.97 7.00 10.64
CA ARG A 55 8.56 6.08 9.58
C ARG A 55 9.40 6.32 8.32
N THR A 56 9.29 5.38 7.39
CA THR A 56 9.83 5.46 6.03
C THR A 56 8.70 5.67 5.02
N MET A 57 8.91 6.51 4.01
CA MET A 57 8.06 6.63 2.84
C MET A 57 8.88 6.46 1.57
N ASP A 58 8.39 5.65 0.65
CA ASP A 58 9.00 5.43 -0.65
C ASP A 58 8.65 6.60 -1.58
N LEU A 59 9.64 7.21 -2.23
CA LEU A 59 9.38 8.32 -3.16
C LEU A 59 8.58 7.88 -4.38
N LYS A 60 8.57 6.59 -4.74
CA LYS A 60 7.70 6.06 -5.80
C LYS A 60 6.21 6.17 -5.48
N ASP A 61 5.87 6.21 -4.20
CA ASP A 61 4.50 6.31 -3.73
C ASP A 61 4.03 7.77 -3.66
N ALA A 62 4.94 8.75 -3.73
CA ALA A 62 4.59 10.16 -3.77
C ALA A 62 3.86 10.49 -5.07
N LYS A 63 2.65 11.04 -4.95
CA LYS A 63 1.80 11.42 -6.10
C LYS A 63 1.76 12.92 -6.30
N GLU A 64 1.93 13.69 -5.22
CA GLU A 64 1.89 15.14 -5.29
C GLU A 64 2.69 15.79 -4.15
N VAL A 65 3.32 16.91 -4.44
CA VAL A 65 3.99 17.77 -3.47
C VAL A 65 3.47 19.18 -3.64
N ARG A 66 2.82 19.72 -2.61
CA ARG A 66 2.24 21.07 -2.60
C ARG A 66 2.99 21.97 -1.63
N CYS A 67 3.33 23.18 -2.08
CA CYS A 67 3.74 24.26 -1.18
C CYS A 67 2.51 24.86 -0.51
N GLY A 68 2.64 25.30 0.74
CA GLY A 68 1.56 25.93 1.49
C GLY A 68 0.88 24.99 2.49
N ARG A 69 -0.39 25.30 2.79
CA ARG A 69 -1.13 24.79 3.96
C ARG A 69 -2.30 23.90 3.59
N ASN A 70 -2.30 23.35 2.38
CA ASN A 70 -3.45 22.68 1.79
C ASN A 70 -3.49 21.21 2.24
N SER A 71 -3.85 20.97 3.50
CA SER A 71 -4.10 19.63 4.04
C SER A 71 -5.01 19.63 5.25
N LYS A 72 -5.65 18.48 5.48
CA LYS A 72 -6.56 18.29 6.63
C LYS A 72 -5.84 18.39 7.97
N GLU A 73 -4.57 17.98 8.06
CA GLU A 73 -3.80 18.13 9.30
C GLU A 73 -3.58 19.59 9.64
N PHE A 74 -3.38 20.45 8.64
CA PHE A 74 -3.25 21.88 8.84
C PHE A 74 -4.59 22.53 9.23
N ASP A 75 -5.68 22.14 8.59
CA ASP A 75 -7.03 22.62 8.91
C ASP A 75 -7.47 22.26 10.34
N ARG A 76 -6.97 21.14 10.87
CA ARG A 76 -7.24 20.68 12.24
C ARG A 76 -6.58 21.54 13.32
N TRP A 77 -5.45 22.18 13.02
CA TRP A 77 -4.64 22.93 14.00
C TRP A 77 -4.45 24.41 13.59
N PRO A 78 -5.52 25.18 13.39
CA PRO A 78 -5.43 26.53 12.83
C PRO A 78 -4.66 27.50 13.72
N ASP A 79 -4.77 27.37 15.05
CA ASP A 79 -4.11 28.29 15.99
C ASP A 79 -2.59 28.06 16.10
N GLU A 80 -2.15 26.82 15.95
CA GLU A 80 -0.71 26.50 15.85
C GLU A 80 -0.16 26.96 14.50
N LEU A 81 -0.92 26.75 13.42
CA LEU A 81 -0.50 27.08 12.07
C LEU A 81 -0.35 28.58 11.80
N LYS A 82 -1.15 29.42 12.48
CA LYS A 82 -1.04 30.90 12.39
C LYS A 82 0.35 31.42 12.78
N LYS A 83 1.13 30.66 13.54
CA LYS A 83 2.49 31.03 13.97
C LYS A 83 3.54 30.93 12.85
N PHE A 84 3.22 30.26 11.76
CA PHE A 84 4.15 29.97 10.67
C PHE A 84 3.68 30.62 9.38
N GLU A 85 4.59 31.06 8.51
CA GLU A 85 4.25 31.58 7.19
C GLU A 85 3.95 30.43 6.21
N ALA A 86 3.06 30.66 5.24
CA ALA A 86 2.67 29.63 4.27
C ALA A 86 3.86 29.16 3.42
N THR A 87 4.86 30.02 3.16
CA THR A 87 6.07 29.70 2.40
C THR A 87 6.99 28.72 3.11
N LYS A 88 6.81 28.50 4.41
CA LYS A 88 7.56 27.50 5.21
C LYS A 88 6.85 26.15 5.29
N CYS A 89 5.64 26.05 4.75
CA CYS A 89 4.80 24.86 4.81
C CYS A 89 4.86 24.09 3.48
N PHE A 90 4.85 22.76 3.56
CA PHE A 90 4.57 21.92 2.40
C PHE A 90 3.90 20.60 2.82
N VAL A 91 3.25 19.97 1.85
CA VAL A 91 2.52 18.71 2.03
C VAL A 91 2.94 17.73 0.95
N ILE A 92 3.27 16.50 1.35
CA ILE A 92 3.47 15.38 0.43
C ILE A 92 2.25 14.47 0.49
N PHE A 93 1.58 14.27 -0.65
CA PHE A 93 0.52 13.29 -0.80
C PHE A 93 1.10 12.01 -1.41
N TYR A 94 0.89 10.88 -0.73
CA TYR A 94 1.51 9.62 -1.11
C TYR A 94 0.62 8.41 -0.83
N GLY A 95 0.87 7.32 -1.55
CA GLY A 95 0.14 6.06 -1.45
C GLY A 95 -0.39 5.59 -2.79
N ASN A 96 -0.93 4.36 -2.80
CA ASN A 96 -1.41 3.69 -4.00
C ASN A 96 -2.94 3.57 -4.06
N GLU A 97 -3.64 4.07 -3.04
CA GLU A 97 -5.10 4.08 -2.97
C GLU A 97 -5.68 5.41 -3.46
N PHE A 98 -7.01 5.47 -3.60
CA PHE A 98 -7.71 6.70 -3.96
C PHE A 98 -7.54 7.77 -2.86
N LYS A 99 -7.83 7.40 -1.60
CA LYS A 99 -7.56 8.22 -0.41
C LYS A 99 -6.06 8.19 -0.11
N LEU A 100 -5.36 9.27 -0.46
CA LEU A 100 -3.93 9.41 -0.22
C LEU A 100 -3.64 9.70 1.25
N LYS A 101 -2.46 9.26 1.69
CA LYS A 101 -1.86 9.68 2.95
C LYS A 101 -1.13 11.01 2.74
N THR A 102 -0.99 11.77 3.81
CA THR A 102 -0.46 13.13 3.81
C THR A 102 0.69 13.24 4.81
N LEU A 103 1.79 13.85 4.37
CA LEU A 103 2.88 14.30 5.24
C LEU A 103 2.90 15.83 5.23
N SER A 104 2.25 16.41 6.23
CA SER A 104 2.10 17.86 6.41
C SER A 104 3.18 18.40 7.34
N VAL A 105 4.07 19.24 6.83
CA VAL A 105 5.26 19.69 7.56
C VAL A 105 5.55 21.18 7.41
N VAL A 106 6.21 21.74 8.42
CA VAL A 106 6.68 23.13 8.45
C VAL A 106 8.18 23.14 8.71
N ALA A 107 8.95 23.72 7.78
CA ALA A 107 10.39 23.91 7.90
C ALA A 107 10.74 25.08 8.84
N LEU A 108 11.99 25.16 9.31
CA LEU A 108 12.42 26.27 10.19
C LEU A 108 12.58 27.58 9.42
N SER A 109 12.92 27.49 8.12
CA SER A 109 13.07 28.63 7.24
C SER A 109 12.43 28.38 5.87
N GLU A 110 12.14 29.46 5.15
CA GLU A 110 11.64 29.41 3.77
C GLU A 110 12.68 28.76 2.85
N GLN A 111 13.97 29.07 3.04
CA GLN A 111 15.06 28.47 2.27
C GLN A 111 15.10 26.93 2.41
N GLU A 112 14.92 26.40 3.63
CA GLU A 112 14.85 24.95 3.83
C GLU A 112 13.62 24.35 3.14
N CYS A 113 12.47 25.01 3.22
CA CYS A 113 11.25 24.58 2.52
C CYS A 113 11.48 24.50 1.00
N GLU A 114 12.06 25.54 0.41
CA GLU A 114 12.39 25.58 -1.02
C GLU A 114 13.36 24.47 -1.44
N LEU A 115 14.39 24.20 -0.63
CA LEU A 115 15.34 23.10 -0.90
C LEU A 115 14.65 21.74 -0.89
N TRP A 116 13.75 21.51 0.07
CA TRP A 116 12.93 20.29 0.11
C TRP A 116 12.02 20.18 -1.11
N LEU A 117 11.30 21.24 -1.46
CA LEU A 117 10.40 21.24 -2.63
C LEU A 117 11.18 20.95 -3.92
N LYS A 118 12.28 21.68 -4.19
CA LYS A 118 13.13 21.46 -5.37
C LYS A 118 13.69 20.03 -5.42
N GLY A 119 14.19 19.54 -4.29
CA GLY A 119 14.72 18.18 -4.20
C GLY A 119 13.64 17.13 -4.43
N LEU A 120 12.45 17.28 -3.83
CA LEU A 120 11.34 16.34 -3.99
C LEU A 120 10.80 16.32 -5.42
N TYR A 121 10.61 17.48 -6.06
CA TYR A 121 10.15 17.54 -7.45
C TYR A 121 11.10 16.79 -8.39
N HIS A 122 12.40 16.98 -8.21
CA HIS A 122 13.40 16.26 -8.98
C HIS A 122 13.42 14.76 -8.66
N LEU A 123 13.50 14.40 -7.38
CA LEU A 123 13.68 13.03 -6.92
C LEU A 123 12.48 12.13 -7.17
N VAL A 124 11.25 12.65 -7.04
CA VAL A 124 10.04 11.88 -7.34
C VAL A 124 10.01 11.50 -8.82
N ASN A 125 10.27 12.47 -9.70
CA ASN A 125 10.34 12.23 -11.15
C ASN A 125 11.47 11.26 -11.51
N ASP A 126 12.69 11.48 -10.98
CA ASP A 126 13.84 10.58 -11.16
C ASP A 126 13.53 9.16 -10.68
N THR A 127 12.81 9.01 -9.57
CA THR A 127 12.48 7.70 -9.00
C THR A 127 11.51 6.91 -9.89
N VAL A 128 10.50 7.57 -10.45
CA VAL A 128 9.50 6.95 -11.34
C VAL A 128 10.08 6.64 -12.72
N CYS A 129 10.98 7.50 -13.21
CA CYS A 129 11.67 7.35 -14.47
C CYS A 129 12.95 6.52 -14.38
N ALA A 130 13.25 5.89 -13.23
CA ALA A 130 14.50 5.16 -13.05
C ALA A 130 14.53 3.85 -13.86
N PRO A 131 15.70 3.41 -14.32
CA PRO A 131 15.85 2.13 -15.01
C PRO A 131 15.45 0.93 -14.18
N TYR A 132 14.98 -0.13 -14.85
CA TYR A 132 14.59 -1.37 -14.18
C TYR A 132 15.70 -1.94 -13.29
N PRO A 133 16.98 -2.06 -13.74
CA PRO A 133 18.05 -2.54 -12.87
C PRO A 133 18.24 -1.68 -11.60
N LEU A 134 18.13 -0.35 -11.73
CA LEU A 134 18.25 0.56 -10.59
C LEU A 134 17.05 0.46 -9.65
N GLN A 135 15.84 0.23 -10.17
CA GLN A 135 14.66 -0.05 -9.36
C GLN A 135 14.81 -1.36 -8.57
N VAL A 136 15.32 -2.41 -9.22
CA VAL A 136 15.61 -3.70 -8.58
C VAL A 136 16.68 -3.53 -7.50
N GLU A 137 17.77 -2.82 -7.78
CA GLU A 137 18.82 -2.54 -6.78
C GLU A 137 18.25 -1.78 -5.56
N ARG A 138 17.46 -0.72 -5.78
CA ARG A 138 16.79 0.05 -4.71
C ARG A 138 15.87 -0.85 -3.87
N TRP A 139 15.13 -1.76 -4.52
CA TRP A 139 14.29 -2.74 -3.84
C TRP A 139 15.12 -3.74 -3.02
N LEU A 140 16.19 -4.28 -3.60
CA LEU A 140 17.10 -5.19 -2.90
C LEU A 140 17.75 -4.54 -1.68
N ARG A 141 18.21 -3.29 -1.79
CA ARG A 141 18.74 -2.50 -0.67
C ARG A 141 17.70 -2.35 0.44
N LYS A 142 16.47 -2.00 0.07
CA LYS A 142 15.37 -1.84 1.02
C LYS A 142 15.08 -3.13 1.80
N GLU A 143 15.00 -4.27 1.11
CA GLU A 143 14.78 -5.56 1.77
C GLU A 143 16.01 -5.98 2.59
N PHE A 144 17.23 -5.72 2.11
CA PHE A 144 18.46 -5.97 2.85
C PHE A 144 18.49 -5.20 4.17
N TYR A 145 18.23 -3.89 4.17
CA TYR A 145 18.17 -3.08 5.39
C TYR A 145 17.07 -3.50 6.36
N THR A 146 16.04 -4.19 5.87
CA THR A 146 14.99 -4.76 6.73
C THR A 146 15.46 -6.04 7.42
N MET A 147 16.43 -6.74 6.84
CA MET A 147 16.99 -8.00 7.33
C MET A 147 18.32 -7.84 8.08
N GLU A 148 19.08 -6.77 7.80
CA GLU A 148 20.45 -6.63 8.25
C GLU A 148 20.55 -6.60 9.78
N ASN A 149 21.62 -7.21 10.29
CA ASN A 149 21.96 -7.18 11.70
C ASN A 149 22.87 -5.97 12.03
N SER A 150 23.31 -5.85 13.28
CA SER A 150 24.21 -4.77 13.73
C SER A 150 25.60 -4.75 13.08
N ARG A 151 25.94 -5.77 12.28
CA ARG A 151 27.18 -5.87 11.51
C ARG A 151 26.96 -5.60 10.01
N GLU A 152 25.78 -5.12 9.60
CA GLU A 152 25.44 -4.84 8.20
C GLU A 152 25.50 -6.11 7.31
N THR A 153 25.15 -7.26 7.89
CA THR A 153 25.08 -8.55 7.18
C THR A 153 23.74 -9.25 7.41
N VAL A 154 23.42 -10.22 6.55
CA VAL A 154 22.22 -11.07 6.66
C VAL A 154 22.61 -12.53 6.80
N THR A 155 21.93 -13.25 7.69
CA THR A 155 22.16 -14.69 7.90
C THR A 155 21.27 -15.54 6.99
N LEU A 156 21.58 -16.84 6.86
CA LEU A 156 20.71 -17.81 6.16
C LEU A 156 19.28 -17.82 6.71
N LYS A 157 19.14 -17.58 8.02
CA LYS A 157 17.84 -17.50 8.68
C LYS A 157 17.05 -16.29 8.19
N ASP A 158 17.68 -15.11 8.15
CA ASP A 158 17.02 -13.87 7.73
C ASP A 158 16.52 -13.98 6.30
N VAL A 159 17.36 -14.51 5.41
CA VAL A 159 17.00 -14.79 4.00
C VAL A 159 15.86 -15.81 3.89
N LYS A 160 15.87 -16.88 4.71
CA LYS A 160 14.79 -17.88 4.72
C LYS A 160 13.45 -17.28 5.16
N SER A 161 13.45 -16.38 6.14
CA SER A 161 12.27 -15.65 6.61
C SER A 161 11.76 -14.62 5.61
N PHE A 162 12.64 -14.12 4.74
CA PHE A 162 12.31 -13.16 3.69
C PHE A 162 11.55 -13.77 2.51
N PHE A 163 11.91 -14.97 2.03
CA PHE A 163 11.31 -15.55 0.82
C PHE A 163 9.78 -15.73 0.84
N PRO A 164 9.14 -16.15 1.95
CA PRO A 164 7.68 -16.18 2.03
C PRO A 164 7.02 -14.80 1.86
N ARG A 165 7.69 -13.72 2.30
CA ARG A 165 7.19 -12.34 2.17
C ARG A 165 7.19 -11.87 0.72
N VAL A 166 8.15 -12.33 -0.08
CA VAL A 166 8.26 -12.03 -1.51
C VAL A 166 7.66 -13.11 -2.41
N HIS A 167 6.85 -13.99 -1.83
CA HIS A 167 6.16 -15.08 -2.54
C HIS A 167 7.10 -16.04 -3.30
N CYS A 168 8.37 -16.14 -2.89
CA CYS A 168 9.32 -17.09 -3.44
C CYS A 168 9.26 -18.41 -2.66
N LYS A 169 9.08 -19.53 -3.37
CA LYS A 169 9.08 -20.88 -2.78
C LYS A 169 10.35 -21.61 -3.19
N ILE A 170 11.18 -21.95 -2.20
CA ILE A 170 12.38 -22.76 -2.38
C ILE A 170 12.47 -23.80 -1.26
N SER A 171 13.05 -24.95 -1.56
CA SER A 171 13.38 -25.92 -0.52
C SER A 171 14.53 -25.40 0.35
N THR A 172 14.52 -25.75 1.64
CA THR A 172 15.60 -25.33 2.56
C THR A 172 16.95 -25.90 2.14
N SER A 173 16.98 -27.08 1.52
CA SER A 173 18.21 -27.68 0.99
C SER A 173 18.80 -26.85 -0.14
N LYS A 174 17.99 -26.47 -1.14
CA LYS A 174 18.48 -25.68 -2.28
C LYS A 174 18.91 -24.28 -1.87
N LEU A 175 18.19 -23.63 -0.95
CA LEU A 175 18.59 -22.34 -0.40
C LEU A 175 19.96 -22.41 0.29
N ARG A 176 20.19 -23.46 1.10
CA ARG A 176 21.47 -23.63 1.80
C ARG A 176 22.62 -23.80 0.82
N GLU A 177 22.43 -24.58 -0.24
CA GLU A 177 23.41 -24.78 -1.31
C GLU A 177 23.77 -23.45 -1.98
N LEU A 178 22.77 -22.70 -2.45
CA LEU A 178 22.98 -21.40 -3.09
C LEU A 178 23.62 -20.37 -2.15
N PHE A 179 23.22 -20.35 -0.88
CA PHE A 179 23.79 -19.47 0.13
C PHE A 179 25.28 -19.76 0.34
N GLN A 180 25.66 -21.04 0.44
CA GLN A 180 27.07 -21.43 0.60
C GLN A 180 27.92 -21.12 -0.63
N GLU A 181 27.33 -21.16 -1.83
CA GLU A 181 28.04 -20.76 -3.04
C GLU A 181 28.35 -19.25 -3.08
N VAL A 182 27.47 -18.40 -2.55
CA VAL A 182 27.67 -16.95 -2.58
C VAL A 182 28.40 -16.40 -1.34
N ASP A 183 28.43 -17.14 -0.24
CA ASP A 183 29.22 -16.82 0.95
C ASP A 183 30.71 -17.11 0.70
N THR A 184 31.33 -16.28 -0.12
CA THR A 184 32.72 -16.44 -0.57
C THR A 184 33.72 -16.47 0.59
N ARG A 185 33.37 -15.81 1.70
CA ARG A 185 34.21 -15.70 2.90
C ARG A 185 33.89 -16.75 3.96
N LYS A 186 32.91 -17.64 3.72
CA LYS A 186 32.46 -18.70 4.64
C LYS A 186 32.11 -18.17 6.04
N ARG A 187 31.48 -17.00 6.10
CA ARG A 187 31.11 -16.33 7.35
C ARG A 187 29.78 -16.82 7.91
N ASN A 188 29.04 -17.62 7.15
CA ASN A 188 27.61 -17.92 7.35
C ASN A 188 26.72 -16.67 7.35
N GLU A 189 27.22 -15.57 6.79
CA GLU A 189 26.58 -14.26 6.71
C GLU A 189 26.92 -13.62 5.37
N LEU A 190 25.94 -13.03 4.70
CA LEU A 190 26.12 -12.33 3.42
C LEU A 190 26.17 -10.82 3.66
N ASN A 191 27.10 -10.14 3.01
CA ASN A 191 26.98 -8.70 2.83
C ASN A 191 25.99 -8.38 1.68
N PHE A 192 25.81 -7.10 1.37
CA PHE A 192 24.89 -6.68 0.31
C PHE A 192 25.23 -7.28 -1.06
N ASP A 193 26.50 -7.24 -1.47
CA ASP A 193 26.92 -7.75 -2.80
C ASP A 193 26.73 -9.27 -2.93
N GLU A 194 27.00 -10.02 -1.86
CA GLU A 194 26.76 -11.46 -1.78
C GLU A 194 25.24 -11.77 -1.79
N PHE A 195 24.41 -10.93 -1.17
CA PHE A 195 22.95 -11.03 -1.23
C PHE A 195 22.38 -10.75 -2.64
N VAL A 196 22.90 -9.73 -3.33
CA VAL A 196 22.56 -9.45 -4.75
C VAL A 196 22.94 -10.64 -5.63
N SER A 197 24.12 -11.25 -5.38
CA SER A 197 24.56 -12.44 -6.09
C SER A 197 23.63 -13.64 -5.87
N LEU A 198 23.11 -13.82 -4.64
CA LEU A 198 22.10 -14.83 -4.34
C LEU A 198 20.80 -14.58 -5.12
N TYR A 199 20.34 -13.33 -5.14
CA TYR A 199 19.14 -12.93 -5.90
C TYR A 199 19.29 -13.24 -7.40
N ASN A 200 20.41 -12.86 -8.01
CA ASN A 200 20.65 -13.10 -9.44
C ASN A 200 20.64 -14.60 -9.77
N LYS A 201 21.21 -15.45 -8.90
CA LYS A 201 21.15 -16.91 -9.05
C LYS A 201 19.75 -17.51 -8.92
N LEU A 202 18.85 -16.84 -8.20
CA LEU A 202 17.47 -17.32 -8.00
C LEU A 202 16.55 -16.91 -9.15
N ILE A 203 16.74 -15.71 -9.69
CA ILE A 203 15.94 -15.20 -10.80
C ILE A 203 16.41 -15.79 -12.13
N TYR A 204 17.71 -16.03 -12.29
CA TYR A 204 18.24 -16.64 -13.51
C TYR A 204 17.93 -18.14 -13.57
N ASN A 205 16.98 -18.50 -14.43
CA ASN A 205 16.68 -19.91 -14.74
C ASN A 205 17.36 -20.32 -16.06
N SER A 206 18.49 -21.01 -15.95
CA SER A 206 19.26 -21.48 -17.11
C SER A 206 18.47 -22.42 -18.03
N GLY A 207 17.51 -23.17 -17.51
CA GLY A 207 16.66 -24.06 -18.32
C GLY A 207 15.78 -23.27 -19.29
N ILE A 208 15.06 -22.28 -18.76
CA ILE A 208 14.20 -21.40 -19.57
C ILE A 208 15.04 -20.58 -20.55
N PHE A 209 16.16 -20.03 -20.07
CA PHE A 209 17.04 -19.25 -20.93
C PHE A 209 17.57 -20.08 -22.11
N ASN A 210 18.01 -21.31 -21.84
CA ASN A 210 18.54 -22.18 -22.88
C ASN A 210 17.45 -22.65 -23.86
N GLU A 211 16.24 -22.94 -23.37
CA GLU A 211 15.13 -23.37 -24.21
C GLU A 211 14.63 -22.25 -25.13
N CYS A 212 14.49 -21.03 -24.60
CA CYS A 212 13.86 -19.93 -25.32
C CYS A 212 14.83 -19.02 -26.08
N PHE A 213 16.07 -18.84 -25.59
CA PHE A 213 16.94 -17.75 -26.04
C PHE A 213 18.32 -18.18 -26.53
N SER A 214 18.76 -19.42 -26.27
CA SER A 214 20.11 -19.88 -26.68
C SER A 214 20.35 -19.80 -28.19
N MET A 215 19.30 -19.95 -29.00
CA MET A 215 19.43 -19.85 -30.47
C MET A 215 19.75 -18.43 -30.94
N TYR A 216 19.49 -17.42 -30.10
CA TYR A 216 19.71 -16.01 -30.40
C TYR A 216 21.02 -15.50 -29.84
N CYS A 217 21.66 -16.16 -28.86
CA CYS A 217 22.91 -15.72 -28.27
C CYS A 217 24.17 -16.17 -29.04
N SER A 218 25.31 -15.59 -28.69
CA SER A 218 26.64 -16.03 -29.10
C SER A 218 27.12 -17.22 -28.26
N ALA A 219 28.23 -17.85 -28.63
CA ALA A 219 28.76 -19.04 -27.95
C ALA A 219 29.20 -18.79 -26.48
N ASP A 220 29.31 -17.53 -26.07
CA ASP A 220 29.62 -17.08 -24.72
C ASP A 220 28.38 -16.58 -23.96
N ASP A 221 27.17 -16.95 -24.40
CA ASP A 221 25.89 -16.53 -23.84
C ASP A 221 25.67 -15.00 -23.84
N THR A 222 26.28 -14.29 -24.80
CA THR A 222 26.10 -12.84 -24.98
C THR A 222 25.21 -12.49 -26.18
N PHE A 223 24.54 -11.34 -26.12
CA PHE A 223 23.75 -10.78 -27.21
C PHE A 223 24.39 -9.50 -27.72
N ASN A 224 25.00 -9.56 -28.89
CA ASN A 224 25.41 -8.37 -29.62
C ASN A 224 24.22 -7.76 -30.41
N VAL A 225 24.46 -6.66 -31.11
CA VAL A 225 23.45 -5.97 -31.93
C VAL A 225 22.77 -6.92 -32.93
N GLN A 226 23.53 -7.80 -33.59
CA GLN A 226 23.00 -8.74 -34.59
C GLN A 226 22.14 -9.83 -33.94
N ASN A 227 22.56 -10.32 -32.77
CA ASN A 227 21.79 -11.27 -31.97
C ASN A 227 20.44 -10.67 -31.56
N LEU A 228 20.46 -9.46 -31.00
CA LEU A 228 19.25 -8.78 -30.56
C LEU A 228 18.34 -8.42 -31.73
N THR A 229 18.91 -7.96 -32.86
CA THR A 229 18.14 -7.67 -34.08
C THR A 229 17.39 -8.89 -34.58
N ARG A 230 18.03 -10.07 -34.56
CA ARG A 230 17.35 -11.33 -34.92
C ARG A 230 16.22 -11.67 -33.96
N PHE A 231 16.45 -11.54 -32.65
CA PHE A 231 15.43 -11.77 -31.64
C PHE A 231 14.22 -10.85 -31.81
N LEU A 232 14.44 -9.54 -31.93
CA LEU A 232 13.35 -8.54 -32.05
C LEU A 232 12.51 -8.75 -33.32
N ASN A 233 13.16 -9.04 -34.44
CA ASN A 233 12.45 -9.29 -35.70
C ASN A 233 11.69 -10.63 -35.69
N ALA A 234 12.23 -11.67 -35.05
CA ALA A 234 11.64 -13.00 -35.06
C ALA A 234 10.53 -13.19 -34.01
N GLU A 235 10.76 -12.70 -32.78
CA GLU A 235 9.91 -13.00 -31.62
C GLU A 235 9.04 -11.82 -31.18
N GLN A 236 9.50 -10.57 -31.37
CA GLN A 236 8.77 -9.38 -30.92
C GLN A 236 7.95 -8.72 -32.04
N GLU A 237 7.81 -9.39 -33.19
CA GLU A 237 7.12 -8.92 -34.40
C GLU A 237 7.48 -7.46 -34.79
N SER A 238 8.68 -7.03 -34.42
CA SER A 238 9.18 -5.68 -34.67
C SER A 238 9.68 -5.62 -36.12
N LEU A 239 8.74 -5.47 -37.05
CA LEU A 239 8.96 -5.61 -38.50
C LEU A 239 10.16 -4.78 -38.99
N CYS A 240 11.19 -5.47 -39.46
CA CYS A 240 12.33 -4.92 -40.22
C CYS A 240 13.16 -3.86 -39.47
N LEU A 241 13.43 -4.07 -38.18
CA LEU A 241 14.41 -3.24 -37.48
C LEU A 241 15.81 -3.42 -38.10
N GLU A 242 16.39 -2.31 -38.56
CA GLU A 242 17.77 -2.27 -39.03
C GLU A 242 18.75 -2.34 -37.84
N GLU A 243 19.92 -2.96 -38.04
CA GLU A 243 20.95 -3.09 -37.00
C GLU A 243 21.36 -1.74 -36.40
N GLU A 244 21.33 -0.65 -37.18
CA GLU A 244 21.65 0.70 -36.71
C GLU A 244 20.65 1.21 -35.67
N LEU A 245 19.35 0.95 -35.89
CA LEU A 245 18.29 1.31 -34.94
C LEU A 245 18.39 0.48 -33.66
N VAL A 246 18.66 -0.81 -33.78
CA VAL A 246 18.86 -1.70 -32.62
C VAL A 246 20.11 -1.31 -31.84
N ALA A 247 21.20 -0.94 -32.52
CA ALA A 247 22.40 -0.43 -31.87
C ALA A 247 22.13 0.88 -31.11
N LYS A 248 21.33 1.78 -31.68
CA LYS A 248 20.91 3.01 -31.01
C LYS A 248 20.07 2.69 -29.76
N HIS A 249 19.09 1.79 -29.89
CA HIS A 249 18.25 1.34 -28.80
C HIS A 249 19.06 0.71 -27.66
N MET A 250 20.00 -0.18 -27.97
CA MET A 250 20.92 -0.75 -26.99
C MET A 250 21.74 0.35 -26.30
N LYS A 251 22.33 1.29 -27.05
CA LYS A 251 23.12 2.40 -26.46
C LYS A 251 22.29 3.25 -25.51
N GLU A 252 21.03 3.53 -25.87
CA GLU A 252 20.10 4.24 -25.02
C GLU A 252 19.80 3.46 -23.74
N TYR A 253 19.58 2.15 -23.83
CA TYR A 253 19.43 1.27 -22.66
C TYR A 253 20.67 1.25 -21.77
N PHE A 254 21.88 1.11 -22.33
CA PHE A 254 23.14 1.13 -21.56
C PHE A 254 23.37 2.47 -20.85
N LYS A 255 23.16 3.58 -21.58
CA LYS A 255 23.22 4.93 -21.00
C LYS A 255 22.22 5.10 -19.87
N TYR A 256 21.01 4.59 -20.08
CA TYR A 256 19.94 4.61 -19.08
C TYR A 256 20.34 3.83 -17.83
N CYS A 257 20.92 2.64 -17.98
CA CYS A 257 21.48 1.83 -16.89
C CYS A 257 22.77 2.40 -16.25
N GLY A 258 23.29 3.54 -16.73
CA GLY A 258 24.51 4.16 -16.18
C GLY A 258 25.80 3.38 -16.49
N LYS A 259 25.79 2.52 -17.51
CA LYS A 259 26.99 1.81 -17.97
C LYS A 259 27.81 2.71 -18.91
N ASP A 260 29.13 2.63 -18.83
CA ASP A 260 30.03 3.51 -19.56
C ASP A 260 29.98 3.27 -21.07
N SER A 261 30.14 4.34 -21.85
CA SER A 261 30.12 4.28 -23.33
C SER A 261 31.30 3.52 -23.95
N ASN A 262 32.30 3.16 -23.13
CA ASN A 262 33.48 2.40 -23.54
C ASN A 262 33.29 0.87 -23.46
N ASP A 263 32.21 0.40 -22.84
CA ASP A 263 31.91 -1.03 -22.80
C ASP A 263 31.46 -1.53 -24.18
N LYS A 264 31.81 -2.78 -24.52
CA LYS A 264 31.31 -3.41 -25.75
C LYS A 264 29.77 -3.46 -25.67
N LEU A 265 29.11 -3.05 -26.76
CA LEU A 265 27.64 -3.03 -26.86
C LEU A 265 27.07 -4.45 -26.97
N GLN A 266 27.08 -5.17 -25.85
CA GLN A 266 26.72 -6.58 -25.74
C GLN A 266 26.02 -6.82 -24.41
N PHE A 267 24.83 -7.42 -24.45
CA PHE A 267 24.17 -7.89 -23.23
C PHE A 267 24.76 -9.22 -22.78
N THR A 268 25.06 -9.34 -21.49
CA THR A 268 25.19 -10.65 -20.85
C THR A 268 23.81 -11.33 -20.79
N ALA A 269 23.76 -12.64 -20.53
CA ALA A 269 22.49 -13.35 -20.32
C ALA A 269 21.61 -12.67 -19.25
N THR A 270 22.21 -12.17 -18.17
CA THR A 270 21.51 -11.42 -17.13
C THR A 270 21.02 -10.06 -17.61
N ASP A 271 21.83 -9.32 -18.38
CA ASP A 271 21.40 -8.03 -18.95
C ASP A 271 20.22 -8.20 -19.92
N PHE A 272 20.24 -9.27 -20.71
CA PHE A 272 19.13 -9.58 -21.62
C PHE A 272 17.85 -9.92 -20.85
N MET A 273 17.94 -10.70 -19.76
CA MET A 273 16.79 -10.96 -18.90
C MET A 273 16.25 -9.66 -18.28
N ASP A 274 17.12 -8.78 -17.77
CA ASP A 274 16.71 -7.47 -17.24
C ASP A 274 16.07 -6.59 -18.32
N TYR A 275 16.57 -6.65 -19.56
CA TYR A 275 15.98 -5.98 -20.71
C TYR A 275 14.55 -6.47 -20.98
N LEU A 276 14.30 -7.79 -20.97
CA LEU A 276 12.97 -8.36 -21.21
C LEU A 276 11.91 -7.86 -20.23
N PHE A 277 12.29 -7.61 -18.97
CA PHE A 277 11.39 -7.07 -17.92
C PHE A 277 11.40 -5.54 -17.83
N SER A 278 12.23 -4.87 -18.63
CA SER A 278 12.36 -3.41 -18.60
C SER A 278 11.23 -2.70 -19.35
N LYS A 279 11.05 -1.40 -19.07
CA LYS A 279 10.10 -0.54 -19.80
C LYS A 279 10.42 -0.43 -21.30
N GLN A 280 11.66 -0.70 -21.70
CA GLN A 280 12.08 -0.68 -23.10
C GLN A 280 11.54 -1.88 -23.89
N ASN A 281 11.09 -2.93 -23.20
CA ASN A 281 10.44 -4.10 -23.77
C ASN A 281 9.00 -4.25 -23.24
N GLU A 282 8.33 -3.13 -22.95
CA GLU A 282 6.96 -3.12 -22.45
C GLU A 282 5.98 -3.53 -23.56
N ILE A 283 4.92 -4.25 -23.18
CA ILE A 283 3.84 -4.64 -24.11
C ILE A 283 3.04 -3.43 -24.62
N TRP A 284 3.08 -2.32 -23.89
CA TRP A 284 2.39 -1.08 -24.23
C TRP A 284 3.21 -0.24 -25.21
N ASP A 285 2.60 0.12 -26.33
CA ASP A 285 3.19 1.06 -27.28
C ASP A 285 3.02 2.51 -26.79
N GLN A 286 4.15 3.13 -26.44
CA GLN A 286 4.23 4.51 -25.93
C GLN A 286 3.69 5.56 -26.90
N TYR A 287 3.49 5.23 -28.19
CA TYR A 287 2.77 6.09 -29.13
C TYR A 287 1.39 6.49 -28.57
N TYR A 288 0.71 5.55 -27.91
CA TYR A 288 -0.64 5.75 -27.35
C TYR A 288 -0.67 6.51 -26.01
N ASP A 289 0.49 6.85 -25.43
CA ASP A 289 0.56 7.78 -24.29
C ASP A 289 0.18 9.21 -24.70
N ASN A 290 0.36 9.53 -25.98
CA ASN A 290 0.02 10.82 -26.55
C ASN A 290 -1.39 10.81 -27.15
N ILE A 291 -1.94 12.00 -27.38
CA ILE A 291 -3.24 12.14 -28.05
C ILE A 291 -3.10 11.68 -29.51
N PHE A 292 -3.65 10.50 -29.81
CA PHE A 292 -3.62 9.89 -31.15
C PHE A 292 -4.99 9.92 -31.86
N GLN A 293 -6.07 10.14 -31.11
CA GLN A 293 -7.42 10.19 -31.66
C GLN A 293 -7.67 11.53 -32.33
N ASN A 294 -8.46 11.53 -33.41
CA ASN A 294 -8.97 12.78 -33.98
C ASN A 294 -9.94 13.41 -32.98
N MET A 295 -9.62 14.61 -32.47
CA MET A 295 -10.38 15.34 -31.44
C MET A 295 -11.35 16.40 -32.00
N THR A 296 -11.58 16.39 -33.32
CA THR A 296 -12.48 17.34 -34.02
C THR A 296 -13.88 16.77 -34.28
N LYS A 297 -14.21 15.55 -33.85
CA LYS A 297 -15.55 14.98 -34.01
C LYS A 297 -16.49 15.53 -32.92
N PRO A 298 -17.82 15.46 -33.08
CA PRO A 298 -18.75 15.88 -32.03
C PRO A 298 -18.52 15.12 -30.71
N LEU A 299 -18.70 15.80 -29.57
CA LEU A 299 -18.44 15.22 -28.24
C LEU A 299 -19.16 13.88 -27.98
N SER A 300 -20.33 13.66 -28.59
CA SER A 300 -21.10 12.41 -28.52
C SER A 300 -20.43 11.19 -29.16
N HIS A 301 -19.28 11.36 -29.83
CA HIS A 301 -18.53 10.27 -30.47
C HIS A 301 -17.43 9.69 -29.57
N TYR A 302 -17.21 10.26 -28.38
CA TYR A 302 -16.12 9.87 -27.49
C TYR A 302 -16.66 9.23 -26.22
N TRP A 303 -15.91 8.27 -25.69
CA TRP A 303 -16.05 7.86 -24.30
C TRP A 303 -15.39 8.91 -23.41
N ILE A 304 -16.13 9.39 -22.42
CA ILE A 304 -15.68 10.43 -21.49
C ILE A 304 -15.51 9.77 -20.12
N ALA A 305 -14.29 9.81 -19.58
CA ALA A 305 -14.02 9.34 -18.23
C ALA A 305 -14.88 10.13 -17.25
N SER A 306 -15.79 9.45 -16.55
CA SER A 306 -16.85 10.07 -15.74
C SER A 306 -16.86 9.49 -14.34
N SER A 307 -17.10 10.35 -13.35
CA SER A 307 -17.17 10.01 -11.93
C SER A 307 -18.56 10.32 -11.39
N HIS A 308 -19.07 9.41 -10.57
CA HIS A 308 -20.35 9.53 -9.87
C HIS A 308 -20.10 9.82 -8.39
N ASN A 309 -20.87 10.73 -7.80
CA ASN A 309 -20.74 11.26 -6.44
C ASN A 309 -19.27 11.57 -6.10
N THR A 310 -18.62 12.37 -6.95
CA THR A 310 -17.17 12.62 -6.94
C THR A 310 -16.66 13.15 -5.60
N TYR A 311 -17.49 13.82 -4.81
CA TYR A 311 -17.13 14.33 -3.51
C TYR A 311 -16.86 13.23 -2.46
N LEU A 312 -17.40 12.01 -2.61
CA LEU A 312 -17.26 10.93 -1.64
C LEU A 312 -15.91 10.23 -1.74
N THR A 313 -15.33 9.90 -0.58
CA THR A 313 -14.07 9.15 -0.49
C THR A 313 -14.25 7.66 -0.18
N GLY A 314 -15.47 7.25 0.14
CA GLY A 314 -15.81 5.87 0.51
C GLY A 314 -17.24 5.50 0.14
N ASP A 315 -17.99 4.92 1.10
CA ASP A 315 -19.37 4.51 0.91
C ASP A 315 -20.37 5.66 0.69
N GLN A 316 -21.58 5.31 0.26
CA GLN A 316 -22.67 6.24 -0.07
C GLN A 316 -23.47 6.72 1.17
N VAL A 317 -23.08 6.40 2.39
CA VAL A 317 -23.94 6.53 3.57
C VAL A 317 -23.31 7.36 4.68
N SER A 318 -22.08 7.04 5.04
CA SER A 318 -21.36 7.57 6.20
C SER A 318 -19.98 8.10 5.84
N SER A 319 -19.50 7.86 4.61
CA SER A 319 -18.14 8.27 4.26
C SER A 319 -17.95 9.77 4.22
N GLU A 320 -16.68 10.15 4.26
CA GLU A 320 -16.28 11.54 4.20
C GLU A 320 -16.41 12.11 2.77
N SER A 321 -17.03 13.28 2.67
CA SER A 321 -16.96 14.17 1.51
C SER A 321 -15.68 15.02 1.57
N SER A 322 -14.93 15.11 0.47
CA SER A 322 -13.63 15.77 0.45
C SER A 322 -13.36 16.50 -0.87
N VAL A 323 -12.78 17.70 -0.78
CA VAL A 323 -12.26 18.41 -1.97
C VAL A 323 -11.13 17.63 -2.65
N GLU A 324 -10.34 16.86 -1.89
CA GLU A 324 -9.28 16.02 -2.44
C GLU A 324 -9.80 14.92 -3.37
N ALA A 325 -11.06 14.48 -3.22
CA ALA A 325 -11.65 13.50 -4.13
C ALA A 325 -11.76 14.06 -5.55
N TYR A 326 -12.15 15.34 -5.68
CA TYR A 326 -12.13 16.06 -6.97
C TYR A 326 -10.73 16.18 -7.54
N VAL A 327 -9.73 16.54 -6.71
CA VAL A 327 -8.32 16.62 -7.15
C VAL A 327 -7.86 15.29 -7.73
N ARG A 328 -8.14 14.18 -7.04
CA ARG A 328 -7.75 12.83 -7.46
C ARG A 328 -8.42 12.43 -8.77
N CYS A 329 -9.74 12.61 -8.88
CA CYS A 329 -10.47 12.30 -10.12
C CYS A 329 -9.95 13.11 -11.31
N LEU A 330 -9.77 14.42 -11.16
CA LEU A 330 -9.30 15.29 -12.25
C LEU A 330 -7.86 14.94 -12.67
N ARG A 331 -6.97 14.67 -11.71
CA ARG A 331 -5.59 14.25 -11.98
C ARG A 331 -5.48 12.84 -12.58
N TRP A 332 -6.46 11.97 -12.37
CA TRP A 332 -6.59 10.68 -13.06
C TRP A 332 -7.20 10.81 -14.47
N GLY A 333 -7.42 12.03 -14.96
CA GLY A 333 -7.95 12.28 -16.29
C GLY A 333 -9.48 12.22 -16.39
N CYS A 334 -10.20 12.11 -15.27
CA CYS A 334 -11.66 12.20 -15.27
C CYS A 334 -12.11 13.56 -15.83
N ARG A 335 -13.06 13.56 -16.76
CA ARG A 335 -13.58 14.73 -17.48
C ARG A 335 -15.06 15.02 -17.20
N CYS A 336 -15.77 14.17 -16.47
CA CYS A 336 -17.12 14.46 -15.98
C CYS A 336 -17.17 14.18 -14.47
N ILE A 337 -17.48 15.18 -13.67
CA ILE A 337 -17.50 15.11 -12.20
C ILE A 337 -18.82 15.63 -11.67
N GLU A 338 -19.24 15.09 -10.53
CA GLU A 338 -20.57 15.31 -9.95
C GLU A 338 -20.54 16.18 -8.69
N LEU A 339 -21.56 17.03 -8.54
CA LEU A 339 -21.73 17.98 -7.43
C LEU A 339 -23.18 17.96 -6.94
N ASP A 340 -23.44 17.27 -5.81
CA ASP A 340 -24.75 17.24 -5.18
C ASP A 340 -24.93 18.46 -4.29
N CYS A 341 -25.60 19.49 -4.81
CA CYS A 341 -25.67 20.81 -4.18
C CYS A 341 -26.93 20.95 -3.33
N TRP A 342 -26.75 21.31 -2.06
CA TRP A 342 -27.81 21.50 -1.08
C TRP A 342 -27.73 22.87 -0.42
N ASP A 343 -28.87 23.36 0.07
CA ASP A 343 -28.92 24.59 0.86
C ASP A 343 -28.00 24.48 2.08
N GLY A 344 -27.06 25.42 2.19
CA GLY A 344 -26.18 25.51 3.35
C GLY A 344 -26.46 26.73 4.25
N PRO A 345 -25.72 26.85 5.36
CA PRO A 345 -25.86 27.97 6.29
C PRO A 345 -25.48 29.30 5.61
N ASP A 346 -26.03 30.40 6.11
CA ASP A 346 -25.74 31.76 5.65
C ASP A 346 -25.99 32.00 4.15
N GLY A 347 -26.85 31.18 3.52
CA GLY A 347 -27.15 31.24 2.10
C GLY A 347 -26.02 30.74 1.19
N LEU A 348 -25.01 30.07 1.75
CA LEU A 348 -23.89 29.50 1.03
C LEU A 348 -24.11 27.99 0.79
N PRO A 349 -24.17 27.53 -0.47
CA PRO A 349 -24.41 26.14 -0.81
C PRO A 349 -23.33 25.18 -0.28
N ILE A 350 -23.74 23.97 0.04
CA ILE A 350 -22.88 22.86 0.48
C ILE A 350 -23.04 21.65 -0.45
N ILE A 351 -22.04 20.78 -0.44
CA ILE A 351 -22.06 19.50 -1.17
C ILE A 351 -21.97 18.35 -0.19
N TYR A 352 -22.90 17.41 -0.32
CA TYR A 352 -22.91 16.11 0.38
C TYR A 352 -23.99 15.21 -0.21
N HIS A 353 -23.98 13.94 0.19
CA HIS A 353 -25.01 13.01 -0.26
C HIS A 353 -26.30 13.17 0.54
N GLY A 354 -27.33 13.67 -0.14
CA GLY A 354 -28.62 14.05 0.42
C GLY A 354 -29.23 13.03 1.37
N HIS A 355 -29.77 13.52 2.49
CA HIS A 355 -30.37 12.71 3.55
C HIS A 355 -29.44 11.66 4.19
N THR A 356 -28.14 11.62 3.91
CA THR A 356 -27.25 10.62 4.54
C THR A 356 -26.42 11.22 5.68
N LEU A 357 -25.47 10.43 6.21
CA LEU A 357 -24.54 10.83 7.26
C LEU A 357 -23.18 11.28 6.71
N THR A 358 -23.02 11.34 5.39
CA THR A 358 -21.77 11.81 4.77
C THR A 358 -21.44 13.23 5.25
N SER A 359 -20.15 13.53 5.40
CA SER A 359 -19.72 14.88 5.79
C SER A 359 -20.07 15.90 4.70
N ARG A 360 -20.00 17.19 5.04
CA ARG A 360 -20.37 18.30 4.16
C ARG A 360 -19.13 19.12 3.81
N ILE A 361 -19.01 19.51 2.55
CA ILE A 361 -17.97 20.43 2.07
C ILE A 361 -18.62 21.65 1.44
N LYS A 362 -17.91 22.79 1.41
CA LYS A 362 -18.45 24.04 0.85
C LYS A 362 -18.37 24.01 -0.67
N PHE A 363 -19.45 24.44 -1.33
CA PHE A 363 -19.48 24.57 -2.79
C PHE A 363 -18.35 25.47 -3.33
N LEU A 364 -18.08 26.58 -2.65
CA LEU A 364 -17.00 27.51 -3.00
C LEU A 364 -15.61 26.85 -3.00
N ASP A 365 -15.34 25.99 -2.01
CA ASP A 365 -14.04 25.33 -1.88
C ASP A 365 -13.87 24.26 -2.97
N VAL A 366 -14.96 23.57 -3.33
CA VAL A 366 -14.99 22.64 -4.48
C VAL A 366 -14.73 23.38 -5.79
N LEU A 367 -15.36 24.53 -6.04
CA LEU A 367 -15.12 25.30 -7.28
C LEU A 367 -13.68 25.80 -7.39
N LYS A 368 -13.07 26.29 -6.29
CA LYS A 368 -11.66 26.67 -6.26
C LYS A 368 -10.76 25.49 -6.58
N THR A 369 -11.06 24.33 -5.99
CA THR A 369 -10.34 23.08 -6.25
C THR A 369 -10.45 22.67 -7.73
N ILE A 370 -11.65 22.73 -8.31
CA ILE A 370 -11.86 22.43 -9.74
C ILE A 370 -11.07 23.40 -10.61
N LYS A 371 -11.11 24.71 -10.33
CA LYS A 371 -10.35 25.72 -11.07
C LYS A 371 -8.85 25.42 -11.09
N GLU A 372 -8.30 25.01 -9.96
CA GLU A 372 -6.87 24.73 -9.81
C GLU A 372 -6.45 23.43 -10.52
N HIS A 373 -7.32 22.41 -10.55
CA HIS A 373 -6.94 21.06 -10.97
C HIS A 373 -7.55 20.57 -12.28
N ALA A 374 -8.57 21.25 -12.83
CA ALA A 374 -9.35 20.79 -13.99
C ALA A 374 -8.46 20.39 -15.17
N PHE A 375 -7.44 21.20 -15.48
CA PHE A 375 -6.66 21.07 -16.70
C PHE A 375 -5.21 20.60 -16.50
N ILE A 376 -4.85 20.10 -15.31
CA ILE A 376 -3.49 19.64 -15.05
C ILE A 376 -3.15 18.36 -15.83
N ALA A 377 -4.06 17.39 -15.85
CA ALA A 377 -3.84 16.11 -16.52
C ALA A 377 -4.23 16.12 -18.01
N SER A 378 -5.13 17.02 -18.41
CA SER A 378 -5.65 17.07 -19.77
C SER A 378 -6.23 18.46 -20.08
N PRO A 379 -5.95 19.05 -21.26
CA PRO A 379 -6.50 20.35 -21.66
C PRO A 379 -7.96 20.28 -22.15
N TYR A 380 -8.50 19.08 -22.35
CA TYR A 380 -9.86 18.84 -22.86
C TYR A 380 -10.95 19.21 -21.84
N PRO A 381 -12.18 19.48 -22.30
CA PRO A 381 -13.26 20.03 -21.46
C PRO A 381 -13.58 19.17 -20.26
N VAL A 382 -14.04 19.83 -19.20
CA VAL A 382 -14.57 19.17 -17.99
C VAL A 382 -16.07 19.47 -17.85
N ILE A 383 -16.85 18.44 -17.60
CA ILE A 383 -18.30 18.50 -17.40
C ILE A 383 -18.57 18.47 -15.89
N LEU A 384 -19.34 19.44 -15.42
CA LEU A 384 -19.86 19.53 -14.05
C LEU A 384 -21.31 19.06 -14.06
N SER A 385 -21.54 17.82 -13.63
CA SER A 385 -22.87 17.28 -13.40
C SER A 385 -23.38 17.80 -12.06
N ILE A 386 -24.41 18.63 -12.06
CA ILE A 386 -24.98 19.25 -10.86
C ILE A 386 -26.32 18.59 -10.56
N GLU A 387 -26.39 17.90 -9.42
CA GLU A 387 -27.65 17.50 -8.79
C GLU A 387 -28.10 18.65 -7.87
N ASP A 388 -29.07 19.44 -8.31
CA ASP A 388 -29.44 20.70 -7.66
C ASP A 388 -30.65 20.53 -6.72
N ASN A 389 -30.38 20.52 -5.42
CA ASN A 389 -31.36 20.47 -4.34
C ASN A 389 -31.44 21.81 -3.57
N CYS A 390 -30.91 22.91 -4.14
CA CYS A 390 -30.89 24.22 -3.50
C CYS A 390 -32.18 25.02 -3.74
N SER A 391 -32.51 25.92 -2.82
CA SER A 391 -33.54 26.93 -3.00
C SER A 391 -33.15 27.96 -4.07
N ILE A 392 -34.13 28.63 -4.68
CA ILE A 392 -33.88 29.64 -5.73
C ILE A 392 -32.87 30.74 -5.31
N PRO A 393 -32.91 31.30 -4.07
CA PRO A 393 -31.88 32.23 -3.62
C PRO A 393 -30.47 31.62 -3.62
N GLN A 394 -30.30 30.39 -3.16
CA GLN A 394 -28.99 29.72 -3.14
C GLN A 394 -28.56 29.29 -4.55
N GLN A 395 -29.47 28.92 -5.45
CA GLN A 395 -29.16 28.70 -6.87
C GLN A 395 -28.60 29.97 -7.55
N ARG A 396 -29.13 31.15 -7.21
CA ARG A 396 -28.56 32.43 -7.69
C ARG A 396 -27.15 32.67 -7.15
N ASN A 397 -26.91 32.32 -5.89
CA ASN A 397 -25.58 32.38 -5.29
C ASN A 397 -24.63 31.38 -5.95
N MET A 398 -25.07 30.14 -6.24
CA MET A 398 -24.29 29.15 -6.99
C MET A 398 -23.87 29.71 -8.34
N ALA A 399 -24.81 30.18 -9.15
CA ALA A 399 -24.53 30.72 -10.47
C ALA A 399 -23.55 31.90 -10.42
N SER A 400 -23.77 32.84 -9.50
CA SER A 400 -22.87 33.99 -9.30
C SER A 400 -21.45 33.54 -8.89
N THR A 401 -21.36 32.57 -7.98
CA THR A 401 -20.08 32.01 -7.52
C THR A 401 -19.35 31.27 -8.64
N MET A 402 -20.06 30.50 -9.47
CA MET A 402 -19.46 29.80 -10.62
C MET A 402 -18.87 30.80 -11.62
N ILE A 403 -19.60 31.86 -11.95
CA ILE A 403 -19.12 32.91 -12.85
C ILE A 403 -17.91 33.62 -12.25
N GLU A 404 -17.97 34.00 -10.97
CA GLU A 404 -16.87 34.69 -10.29
C GLU A 404 -15.60 33.85 -10.18
N VAL A 405 -15.73 32.58 -9.78
CA VAL A 405 -14.58 31.70 -9.52
C VAL A 405 -14.00 31.18 -10.82
N LEU A 406 -14.82 30.63 -11.72
CA LEU A 406 -14.35 29.96 -12.93
C LEU A 406 -14.03 30.96 -14.06
N GLY A 407 -14.69 32.13 -14.06
CA GLY A 407 -14.45 33.19 -15.05
C GLY A 407 -14.57 32.68 -16.48
N ASP A 408 -13.56 32.97 -17.30
CA ASP A 408 -13.53 32.60 -18.73
C ASP A 408 -13.46 31.08 -18.98
N MET A 409 -13.14 30.27 -17.96
CA MET A 409 -13.18 28.81 -18.06
C MET A 409 -14.62 28.29 -18.10
N LEU A 410 -15.62 29.07 -17.69
CA LEU A 410 -17.02 28.63 -17.71
C LEU A 410 -17.68 28.99 -19.03
N VAL A 411 -18.25 28.00 -19.71
CA VAL A 411 -19.04 28.29 -20.90
C VAL A 411 -20.42 28.82 -20.53
N THR A 412 -20.69 30.04 -20.97
CA THR A 412 -21.95 30.76 -20.70
C THR A 412 -22.80 30.95 -21.94
N GLN A 413 -22.27 30.64 -23.13
CA GLN A 413 -22.94 30.80 -24.42
C GLN A 413 -22.60 29.64 -25.36
N PRO A 414 -23.47 29.27 -26.31
CA PRO A 414 -23.16 28.28 -27.35
C PRO A 414 -21.91 28.66 -28.15
N VAL A 415 -21.13 27.67 -28.63
CA VAL A 415 -19.88 27.93 -29.37
C VAL A 415 -20.19 28.50 -30.76
N ASP A 416 -21.21 27.96 -31.43
CA ASP A 416 -21.80 28.54 -32.64
C ASP A 416 -23.33 28.69 -32.49
N ARG A 417 -23.85 29.79 -33.03
CA ARG A 417 -25.29 30.14 -33.00
C ARG A 417 -26.14 29.21 -33.87
N ASN A 418 -25.54 28.53 -34.85
CA ASN A 418 -26.21 27.63 -35.79
C ASN A 418 -25.84 26.14 -35.57
N GLU A 419 -25.44 25.75 -34.36
CA GLU A 419 -25.05 24.37 -34.06
C GLU A 419 -26.16 23.35 -34.35
N THR A 420 -25.89 22.40 -35.24
CA THR A 420 -26.74 21.22 -35.49
C THR A 420 -26.22 19.95 -34.82
N LYS A 421 -25.05 20.02 -34.18
CA LYS A 421 -24.32 18.93 -33.53
C LYS A 421 -23.57 19.48 -32.32
N MET A 422 -23.26 18.60 -31.35
CA MET A 422 -22.41 18.98 -30.21
C MET A 422 -21.04 19.48 -30.69
N PRO A 423 -20.44 20.50 -30.05
CA PRO A 423 -19.08 20.92 -30.32
C PRO A 423 -18.09 19.77 -30.07
N SER A 424 -16.93 19.85 -30.72
CA SER A 424 -15.85 18.88 -30.54
C SER A 424 -15.01 19.17 -29.29
N PRO A 425 -14.29 18.17 -28.73
CA PRO A 425 -13.33 18.41 -27.65
C PRO A 425 -12.34 19.53 -27.95
N ASP A 426 -11.85 19.65 -29.19
CA ASP A 426 -10.91 20.71 -29.61
C ASP A 426 -11.51 22.12 -29.56
N GLN A 427 -12.81 22.25 -29.85
CA GLN A 427 -13.51 23.53 -29.74
C GLN A 427 -13.79 23.94 -28.30
N LEU A 428 -13.67 22.99 -27.36
CA LEU A 428 -13.98 23.14 -25.94
C LEU A 428 -12.72 22.99 -25.06
N ILE A 429 -11.55 23.31 -25.61
CA ILE A 429 -10.31 23.28 -24.84
C ILE A 429 -10.38 24.29 -23.70
N LEU A 430 -10.00 23.84 -22.50
CA LEU A 430 -9.93 24.64 -21.27
C LEU A 430 -11.27 25.23 -20.80
N VAL A 431 -12.40 24.60 -21.13
CA VAL A 431 -13.71 25.06 -20.65
C VAL A 431 -14.50 24.03 -19.83
N LEU A 432 -15.43 24.56 -19.03
CA LEU A 432 -16.31 23.87 -18.10
C LEU A 432 -17.77 24.06 -18.52
N PHE A 433 -18.55 22.98 -18.50
CA PHE A 433 -19.99 23.01 -18.78
C PHE A 433 -20.81 22.43 -17.64
N VAL A 434 -22.02 22.95 -17.45
CA VAL A 434 -22.94 22.50 -16.41
C VAL A 434 -24.05 21.66 -17.02
N ALA A 435 -24.20 20.42 -16.57
CA ALA A 435 -25.37 19.60 -16.81
C ALA A 435 -26.18 19.56 -15.52
N LYS A 436 -27.45 19.97 -15.56
CA LYS A 436 -28.33 19.97 -14.39
C LYS A 436 -29.30 18.79 -14.51
N ASP A 437 -29.32 17.94 -13.48
CA ASP A 437 -30.31 16.89 -13.33
C ASP A 437 -31.27 17.22 -12.16
N THR A 438 -32.49 16.70 -12.23
CA THR A 438 -33.51 16.83 -11.18
C THR A 438 -33.80 15.45 -10.61
N ASP A 439 -33.29 15.16 -9.41
CA ASP A 439 -33.46 13.83 -8.81
C ASP A 439 -34.78 13.68 -8.02
N LEU A 440 -35.28 12.43 -8.00
CA LEU A 440 -36.56 11.95 -7.45
C LEU A 440 -36.27 10.86 -6.40
N ARG A 441 -35.84 11.23 -5.19
CA ARG A 441 -35.62 10.24 -4.10
C ARG A 441 -36.79 10.19 -3.11
N ASN A 442 -37.38 8.99 -2.96
CA ASN A 442 -38.55 8.70 -2.13
C ASN A 442 -38.19 7.99 -0.79
N THR A 443 -37.43 8.66 0.09
CA THR A 443 -37.15 8.17 1.45
C THR A 443 -37.80 9.07 2.50
N LYS A 444 -38.46 8.47 3.51
CA LYS A 444 -39.15 9.23 4.57
C LYS A 444 -38.21 9.66 5.69
N LYS A 445 -37.25 8.79 6.05
CA LYS A 445 -36.26 9.04 7.09
C LYS A 445 -35.09 8.07 6.98
N ASN A 446 -33.92 8.48 7.41
CA ASN A 446 -32.70 7.69 7.44
C ASN A 446 -31.74 8.21 8.52
N GLY A 447 -30.80 7.38 8.94
CA GLY A 447 -29.82 7.69 9.98
C GLY A 447 -29.28 6.45 10.69
N VAL A 448 -28.30 6.64 11.58
CA VAL A 448 -27.73 5.54 12.37
C VAL A 448 -28.58 5.31 13.62
N LEU A 449 -28.96 4.05 13.85
CA LEU A 449 -29.46 3.58 15.14
C LEU A 449 -28.58 2.42 15.60
N TYR A 450 -28.63 2.12 16.89
CA TYR A 450 -27.85 1.03 17.46
C TYR A 450 -28.74 -0.20 17.65
N LEU A 451 -28.22 -1.38 17.30
CA LEU A 451 -28.82 -2.67 17.64
C LEU A 451 -27.90 -3.38 18.64
N GLU A 452 -28.49 -3.97 19.68
CA GLU A 452 -27.74 -4.77 20.65
C GLU A 452 -27.32 -6.10 19.99
N ASP A 453 -26.03 -6.41 20.03
CA ASP A 453 -25.51 -7.72 19.68
C ASP A 453 -25.98 -8.73 20.73
N MET A 454 -26.79 -9.70 20.30
CA MET A 454 -27.46 -10.64 21.20
C MET A 454 -26.51 -11.58 21.94
N LEU A 455 -25.24 -11.69 21.50
CA LEU A 455 -24.22 -12.54 22.10
C LEU A 455 -23.25 -11.74 22.96
N GLU A 456 -22.74 -10.62 22.45
CA GLU A 456 -21.73 -9.81 23.14
C GLU A 456 -22.35 -8.77 24.08
N LYS A 457 -23.67 -8.53 23.98
CA LYS A 457 -24.38 -7.50 24.76
C LYS A 457 -23.83 -6.09 24.54
N GLU A 458 -23.24 -5.86 23.37
CA GLU A 458 -22.73 -4.56 22.95
C GLU A 458 -23.66 -3.91 21.91
N TRP A 459 -23.83 -2.59 22.00
CA TRP A 459 -24.63 -1.83 21.05
C TRP A 459 -23.78 -1.47 19.83
N ARG A 460 -24.18 -1.99 18.66
CA ARG A 460 -23.47 -1.76 17.40
C ARG A 460 -24.25 -0.81 16.49
N PRO A 461 -23.59 0.16 15.84
CA PRO A 461 -24.26 1.09 14.93
C PRO A 461 -24.68 0.39 13.62
N HIS A 462 -25.88 0.69 13.13
CA HIS A 462 -26.40 0.26 11.83
C HIS A 462 -27.05 1.45 11.14
N PHE A 463 -26.95 1.54 9.81
CA PHE A 463 -27.65 2.59 9.07
C PHE A 463 -29.06 2.13 8.74
N PHE A 464 -30.06 2.92 9.11
CA PHE A 464 -31.47 2.65 8.90
C PHE A 464 -32.06 3.53 7.81
N VAL A 465 -32.95 2.97 7.00
CA VAL A 465 -33.73 3.68 5.98
C VAL A 465 -35.20 3.30 6.12
N LEU A 466 -36.05 4.29 6.36
CA LEU A 466 -37.51 4.17 6.31
C LEU A 466 -38.00 4.65 4.95
N SER A 467 -38.51 3.73 4.13
CA SER A 467 -39.18 4.05 2.86
C SER A 467 -40.56 3.40 2.83
N GLY A 468 -41.60 4.20 2.55
CA GLY A 468 -42.99 3.75 2.59
C GLY A 468 -43.43 3.27 3.99
N ASN A 469 -43.61 1.95 4.13
CA ASN A 469 -43.97 1.24 5.36
C ASN A 469 -42.91 0.19 5.79
N LYS A 470 -41.70 0.25 5.21
CA LYS A 470 -40.62 -0.70 5.49
C LYS A 470 -39.41 0.01 6.08
N LEU A 471 -38.84 -0.57 7.12
CA LEU A 471 -37.59 -0.16 7.73
C LEU A 471 -36.49 -1.13 7.28
N TYR A 472 -35.52 -0.61 6.54
CA TYR A 472 -34.32 -1.32 6.12
C TYR A 472 -33.17 -0.92 7.06
N TYR A 473 -32.23 -1.83 7.30
CA TYR A 473 -30.99 -1.52 7.98
C TYR A 473 -29.82 -2.26 7.35
N THR A 474 -28.63 -1.66 7.39
CA THR A 474 -27.40 -2.30 6.91
C THR A 474 -26.81 -3.21 7.97
N ASP A 475 -26.01 -4.19 7.58
CA ASP A 475 -25.06 -4.81 8.52
C ASP A 475 -24.03 -3.75 8.96
N LEU A 476 -23.56 -3.84 10.22
CA LEU A 476 -22.58 -2.97 10.91
C LEU A 476 -22.08 -1.73 10.13
N CYS A 477 -22.49 -0.54 10.57
CA CYS A 477 -22.01 0.74 10.06
C CYS A 477 -20.68 1.10 10.75
N LYS A 478 -19.54 0.89 10.09
CA LYS A 478 -18.25 1.42 10.57
C LYS A 478 -18.25 2.93 10.36
N THR A 479 -18.19 3.71 11.43
CA THR A 479 -17.87 5.14 11.30
C THR A 479 -16.40 5.26 10.91
N ASP A 480 -16.07 6.06 9.89
CA ASP A 480 -14.69 6.29 9.41
C ASP A 480 -13.70 6.81 10.48
N ILE A 481 -14.21 7.14 11.67
CA ILE A 481 -13.41 7.42 12.87
C ILE A 481 -12.47 6.24 13.18
N ASP A 482 -12.93 4.99 12.96
CA ASP A 482 -12.19 3.76 13.29
C ASP A 482 -11.20 3.33 12.18
N ASN A 483 -11.43 3.70 10.92
CA ASN A 483 -10.54 3.34 9.81
C ASN A 483 -9.25 4.17 9.78
N GLU A 484 -9.28 5.42 10.28
CA GLU A 484 -8.08 6.25 10.42
C GLU A 484 -7.19 5.83 11.60
N ASP A 485 -7.71 5.06 12.55
CA ASP A 485 -6.91 4.51 13.66
C ASP A 485 -5.88 3.48 13.19
N GLU A 486 -6.12 2.73 12.10
CA GLU A 486 -5.14 1.75 11.60
C GLU A 486 -4.03 2.38 10.73
N ALA A 487 -4.32 3.46 10.00
CA ALA A 487 -3.33 4.10 9.12
C ALA A 487 -2.42 5.12 9.86
N GLU A 488 -2.97 5.84 10.84
CA GLU A 488 -2.25 6.85 11.62
C GLU A 488 -1.84 6.39 13.03
N GLY A 489 -2.47 5.34 13.58
CA GLY A 489 -2.15 4.82 14.91
C GLY A 489 -0.76 4.21 15.04
N GLY A 490 -0.09 3.88 13.94
CA GLY A 490 1.30 3.40 13.99
C GLY A 490 2.34 4.52 14.08
N GLU A 491 2.15 5.57 14.88
CA GLU A 491 3.35 6.13 15.48
C GLU A 491 3.96 4.98 16.29
N LEU A 492 4.91 4.29 15.67
CA LEU A 492 6.07 3.83 16.41
C LEU A 492 6.75 5.10 16.94
N GLU A 493 6.18 5.70 17.98
CA GLU A 493 6.99 5.81 19.17
C GLU A 493 7.58 4.41 19.36
N THR A 494 8.86 4.36 19.67
CA THR A 494 9.32 3.37 20.63
C THR A 494 8.56 3.57 21.96
N CYS A 495 7.23 3.43 21.95
CA CYS A 495 6.45 2.84 23.01
C CYS A 495 6.61 1.35 22.69
N GLU A 496 7.64 0.73 23.23
CA GLU A 496 7.38 -0.13 24.37
C GLU A 496 5.99 -0.75 24.24
N ILE A 497 5.98 -1.95 23.66
CA ILE A 497 4.85 -2.88 23.65
C ILE A 497 4.58 -3.28 25.12
N SER A 498 4.26 -2.32 25.99
CA SER A 498 4.25 -2.49 27.45
C SER A 498 2.85 -2.82 27.96
N SER A 499 2.19 -3.76 27.32
CA SER A 499 1.08 -4.50 27.93
C SER A 499 0.90 -5.92 27.38
N ALA A 500 1.58 -6.26 26.27
CA ALA A 500 1.75 -7.65 25.81
C ALA A 500 3.21 -8.17 25.86
N ASN A 501 4.23 -7.30 25.92
CA ASN A 501 5.64 -7.72 26.00
C ASN A 501 6.27 -7.67 27.40
N ARG A 502 5.51 -7.45 28.49
CA ARG A 502 6.08 -7.63 29.84
C ARG A 502 6.48 -9.08 30.17
N LEU A 503 6.30 -10.02 29.23
CA LEU A 503 6.83 -11.38 29.31
C LEU A 503 7.83 -11.74 28.19
N ARG A 504 8.32 -10.79 27.39
CA ARG A 504 9.22 -11.09 26.26
C ARG A 504 10.53 -10.33 26.37
N GLU A 505 11.49 -10.95 27.05
CA GLU A 505 12.91 -10.71 26.80
C GLU A 505 13.55 -12.05 26.45
N GLY A 506 14.34 -12.07 25.37
CA GLY A 506 15.56 -12.86 25.37
C GLY A 506 15.80 -13.84 24.22
N ILE A 507 14.82 -14.24 23.41
CA ILE A 507 15.04 -15.28 22.37
C ILE A 507 14.21 -15.01 21.09
N PRO A 508 14.84 -14.78 19.91
CA PRO A 508 14.17 -14.64 18.62
C PRO A 508 13.46 -15.94 18.17
N ASN A 509 12.36 -15.82 17.43
CA ASN A 509 11.47 -16.93 17.00
C ASN A 509 12.09 -18.01 16.11
N ASP A 510 13.38 -17.89 15.83
CA ASP A 510 14.02 -18.60 14.75
C ASP A 510 15.36 -19.24 15.19
N GLU A 511 15.61 -19.30 16.50
CA GLU A 511 16.61 -20.25 17.04
C GLU A 511 16.24 -21.70 16.69
N LEU A 512 17.24 -22.55 16.41
CA LEU A 512 17.05 -23.94 15.95
C LEU A 512 16.13 -24.76 16.86
N HIS A 513 16.07 -24.38 18.14
CA HIS A 513 15.26 -25.06 19.13
C HIS A 513 13.87 -24.45 19.37
N PHE A 514 13.53 -23.36 18.67
CA PHE A 514 12.25 -22.68 18.81
C PHE A 514 11.07 -23.51 18.27
N GLY A 515 11.31 -24.61 17.56
CA GLY A 515 10.29 -25.60 17.20
C GLY A 515 10.21 -26.79 18.16
N GLU A 516 11.17 -26.92 19.08
CA GLU A 516 11.41 -28.16 19.82
C GLU A 516 10.47 -28.32 21.03
N TYR A 517 10.13 -29.57 21.33
CA TYR A 517 9.22 -29.91 22.43
C TYR A 517 9.75 -29.49 23.81
N TRP A 518 11.07 -29.59 24.02
CA TRP A 518 11.73 -29.21 25.28
C TRP A 518 11.86 -27.70 25.49
N PHE A 519 11.57 -26.86 24.48
CA PHE A 519 11.78 -25.42 24.56
C PHE A 519 10.49 -24.64 24.90
N HIS A 520 10.39 -24.19 26.16
CA HIS A 520 9.19 -23.56 26.71
C HIS A 520 9.14 -22.03 26.55
N GLY A 521 10.20 -21.40 26.04
CA GLY A 521 10.32 -19.95 25.99
C GLY A 521 10.30 -19.29 27.37
N LYS A 522 9.89 -18.01 27.45
CA LYS A 522 9.77 -17.27 28.73
C LYS A 522 8.44 -17.61 29.41
N LEU A 523 8.53 -18.37 30.51
CA LEU A 523 7.39 -18.72 31.37
C LEU A 523 6.90 -17.50 32.15
N ALA A 524 5.57 -17.38 32.32
CA ALA A 524 4.94 -16.19 32.87
C ALA A 524 5.30 -15.95 34.35
N ARG A 525 5.45 -17.03 35.13
CA ARG A 525 5.90 -16.97 36.54
C ARG A 525 7.37 -17.39 36.69
N GLY A 526 8.14 -17.35 35.60
CA GLY A 526 9.58 -17.64 35.59
C GLY A 526 9.93 -19.00 36.20
N ARG A 527 10.90 -19.03 37.11
CA ARG A 527 11.42 -20.26 37.75
C ARG A 527 10.34 -21.08 38.45
N ASN A 528 9.36 -20.45 39.09
CA ASN A 528 8.33 -21.16 39.86
C ASN A 528 7.45 -22.03 38.95
N GLU A 529 7.09 -21.54 37.77
CA GLU A 529 6.32 -22.30 36.77
C GLU A 529 7.14 -23.44 36.16
N ALA A 530 8.44 -23.21 35.93
CA ALA A 530 9.36 -24.27 35.48
C ALA A 530 9.44 -25.42 36.50
N GLU A 531 9.57 -25.10 37.79
CA GLU A 531 9.63 -26.09 38.87
C GLU A 531 8.29 -26.83 39.05
N GLU A 532 7.15 -26.14 38.92
CA GLU A 532 5.81 -26.76 38.95
C GLU A 532 5.63 -27.73 37.77
N LEU A 533 6.00 -27.32 36.55
CA LEU A 533 5.96 -28.19 35.36
C LEU A 533 6.86 -29.40 35.52
N LEU A 534 8.11 -29.23 35.98
CA LEU A 534 9.02 -30.36 36.22
C LEU A 534 8.49 -31.31 37.30
N LYS A 535 7.89 -30.80 38.39
CA LYS A 535 7.27 -31.63 39.43
C LYS A 535 6.04 -32.38 38.92
N GLN A 536 5.20 -31.73 38.12
CA GLN A 536 4.00 -32.34 37.53
C GLN A 536 4.38 -33.53 36.61
N TYR A 537 5.47 -33.39 35.87
CA TYR A 537 5.97 -34.42 34.94
C TYR A 537 7.14 -35.26 35.51
N GLN A 538 7.29 -35.33 36.84
CA GLN A 538 8.36 -36.11 37.51
C GLN A 538 8.39 -37.60 37.11
N HIS A 539 7.29 -38.13 36.61
CA HIS A 539 7.14 -39.51 36.16
C HIS A 539 7.88 -39.81 34.84
N PHE A 540 8.33 -38.79 34.11
CA PHE A 540 9.22 -38.91 32.94
C PHE A 540 10.67 -39.24 33.30
N GLY A 541 10.95 -39.38 34.60
CA GLY A 541 12.23 -39.81 35.15
C GLY A 541 13.09 -38.65 35.63
N ALA A 542 13.77 -38.84 36.75
CA ALA A 542 14.98 -38.07 37.05
C ALA A 542 16.07 -38.62 36.12
N GLY A 543 16.78 -37.77 35.38
CA GLY A 543 17.89 -38.19 34.54
C GLY A 543 18.79 -39.20 35.26
N THR A 544 19.28 -40.21 34.55
CA THR A 544 20.10 -41.26 35.16
C THR A 544 21.38 -40.66 35.74
N PHE A 545 21.54 -40.74 37.06
CA PHE A 545 22.77 -40.34 37.74
C PHE A 545 23.81 -41.45 37.59
N LEU A 546 24.72 -41.28 36.64
CA LEU A 546 26.03 -41.92 36.70
C LEU A 546 26.99 -40.88 37.28
N GLU A 547 27.69 -41.25 38.36
CA GLU A 547 28.54 -40.36 39.15
C GLU A 547 29.29 -39.36 38.24
N SER A 548 28.89 -38.09 38.35
CA SER A 548 29.35 -36.88 37.64
C SER A 548 28.62 -36.38 36.38
N TYR A 549 27.60 -37.05 35.81
CA TYR A 549 26.82 -36.50 34.67
C TYR A 549 25.31 -36.80 34.77
N ILE A 550 24.47 -35.82 34.40
CA ILE A 550 23.01 -35.97 34.24
C ILE A 550 22.71 -36.14 32.74
N ILE A 551 22.02 -37.21 32.37
CA ILE A 551 21.48 -37.41 31.01
C ILE A 551 20.04 -36.89 30.98
N LEU A 552 19.74 -35.95 30.07
CA LEU A 552 18.37 -35.47 29.84
C LEU A 552 17.59 -36.54 29.06
N ASN A 553 16.40 -36.89 29.56
CA ASN A 553 15.52 -37.89 28.97
C ASN A 553 14.35 -37.22 28.23
N GLU A 554 13.10 -37.53 28.61
CA GLU A 554 11.89 -37.06 27.95
C GLU A 554 11.61 -35.56 28.19
N PRO A 555 11.26 -34.80 27.16
CA PRO A 555 10.95 -33.38 27.28
C PRO A 555 9.59 -33.15 27.95
N VAL A 556 9.54 -32.19 28.89
CA VAL A 556 8.28 -31.76 29.49
C VAL A 556 7.41 -31.09 28.41
N PRO A 557 6.12 -31.43 28.26
CA PRO A 557 5.23 -30.81 27.28
C PRO A 557 4.90 -29.37 27.66
N GLN A 558 4.59 -28.54 26.65
CA GLN A 558 4.33 -27.11 26.85
C GLN A 558 2.89 -26.84 27.34
N PRO A 559 2.67 -25.77 28.13
CA PRO A 559 1.33 -25.41 28.59
C PRO A 559 0.40 -25.03 27.44
N LEU A 560 -0.75 -25.70 27.35
CA LEU A 560 -1.77 -25.44 26.32
C LEU A 560 -2.65 -24.26 26.72
N LYS A 561 -2.14 -23.03 26.56
CA LYS A 561 -2.80 -21.78 27.03
C LYS A 561 -4.21 -21.50 26.48
N HIS A 562 -4.66 -22.25 25.47
CA HIS A 562 -6.01 -22.17 24.93
C HIS A 562 -7.02 -23.01 25.74
N GLU A 563 -6.55 -23.96 26.55
CA GLU A 563 -7.36 -24.74 27.48
C GLU A 563 -7.87 -23.81 28.59
N GLY A 564 -9.17 -23.47 28.52
CA GLY A 564 -9.81 -22.49 29.40
C GLY A 564 -10.43 -21.30 28.66
N MET A 565 -10.13 -21.13 27.37
CA MET A 565 -10.81 -20.14 26.54
C MET A 565 -12.22 -20.61 26.17
N ASN A 566 -13.19 -19.70 26.22
CA ASN A 566 -14.59 -19.98 25.93
C ASN A 566 -14.85 -20.50 24.50
N TRP A 567 -14.00 -20.15 23.54
CA TRP A 567 -14.07 -20.59 22.15
C TRP A 567 -13.40 -21.94 21.89
N TYR A 568 -12.64 -22.49 22.86
CA TYR A 568 -12.00 -23.80 22.73
C TYR A 568 -12.87 -24.89 23.37
N LEU A 569 -13.31 -25.85 22.56
CA LEU A 569 -14.21 -26.92 22.98
C LEU A 569 -13.54 -28.29 22.80
N PRO A 570 -12.88 -28.83 23.85
CA PRO A 570 -12.04 -30.05 23.74
C PRO A 570 -12.83 -31.34 23.46
N HIS A 571 -14.13 -31.37 23.77
CA HIS A 571 -14.97 -32.57 23.65
C HIS A 571 -16.02 -32.47 22.54
N VAL A 572 -15.86 -31.53 21.60
CA VAL A 572 -16.83 -31.30 20.52
C VAL A 572 -16.35 -31.96 19.24
N CYS A 573 -17.15 -32.89 18.72
CA CYS A 573 -16.96 -33.52 17.41
C CYS A 573 -17.36 -32.59 16.26
N ARG A 574 -17.02 -32.94 15.01
CA ARG A 574 -17.36 -32.12 13.84
C ARG A 574 -18.86 -31.84 13.73
N SER A 575 -19.69 -32.87 13.84
CA SER A 575 -21.15 -32.75 13.72
C SER A 575 -21.74 -31.91 14.85
N ARG A 576 -21.20 -32.01 16.06
CA ARG A 576 -21.62 -31.19 17.20
C ARG A 576 -21.21 -29.73 17.03
N ALA A 577 -20.01 -29.46 16.52
CA ALA A 577 -19.57 -28.11 16.17
C ALA A 577 -20.51 -27.47 15.16
N GLU A 578 -20.88 -28.21 14.11
CA GLU A 578 -21.85 -27.73 13.14
C GLU A 578 -23.21 -27.44 13.77
N ALA A 579 -23.71 -28.32 14.65
CA ALA A 579 -24.96 -28.12 15.36
C ALA A 579 -24.95 -26.87 16.28
N LEU A 580 -23.83 -26.60 16.94
CA LEU A 580 -23.64 -25.40 17.76
C LEU A 580 -23.62 -24.13 16.90
N LEU A 581 -22.87 -24.13 15.80
CA LEU A 581 -22.76 -22.98 14.89
C LEU A 581 -24.05 -22.73 14.08
N ARG A 582 -24.86 -23.76 13.80
CA ARG A 582 -26.18 -23.58 13.18
C ARG A 582 -27.14 -22.79 14.08
N ARG A 583 -27.00 -22.92 15.40
CA ARG A 583 -27.82 -22.18 16.40
C ARG A 583 -27.44 -20.71 16.51
N VAL A 584 -26.24 -20.34 16.03
CA VAL A 584 -25.76 -18.96 16.02
C VAL A 584 -26.02 -18.35 14.64
N PRO A 585 -26.94 -17.39 14.50
CA PRO A 585 -27.30 -16.83 13.19
C PRO A 585 -26.21 -15.89 12.61
N GLN A 586 -25.22 -15.50 13.41
CA GLN A 586 -24.17 -14.55 13.04
C GLN A 586 -23.09 -15.18 12.16
N GLU A 587 -22.81 -14.54 11.02
CA GLU A 587 -21.64 -14.86 10.18
C GLU A 587 -20.35 -14.48 10.92
N GLY A 588 -19.30 -15.31 10.80
CA GLY A 588 -18.05 -15.16 11.55
C GLY A 588 -18.03 -15.87 12.91
N ALA A 589 -19.16 -16.40 13.39
CA ALA A 589 -19.18 -17.23 14.60
C ALA A 589 -18.26 -18.44 14.42
N PHE A 590 -17.38 -18.69 15.40
CA PHE A 590 -16.39 -19.76 15.31
C PHE A 590 -16.18 -20.48 16.65
N LEU A 591 -15.58 -21.66 16.57
CA LEU A 591 -15.06 -22.41 17.71
C LEU A 591 -13.84 -23.23 17.26
N VAL A 592 -12.96 -23.54 18.19
CA VAL A 592 -11.79 -24.38 17.98
C VAL A 592 -11.96 -25.69 18.73
N ARG A 593 -11.65 -26.80 18.08
CA ARG A 593 -11.78 -28.14 18.67
C ARG A 593 -10.60 -29.02 18.23
N PRO A 594 -10.19 -30.01 19.04
CA PRO A 594 -9.28 -31.05 18.59
C PRO A 594 -9.93 -31.92 17.50
N CYS A 595 -9.10 -32.54 16.66
CA CYS A 595 -9.55 -33.55 15.72
C CYS A 595 -9.71 -34.90 16.43
N GLU A 596 -10.78 -35.63 16.12
CA GLU A 596 -11.15 -36.89 16.78
C GLU A 596 -10.06 -37.98 16.70
N ASN A 597 -9.21 -37.93 15.67
CA ASN A 597 -8.24 -38.99 15.35
C ASN A 597 -6.78 -38.61 15.63
N ASP A 598 -6.47 -37.36 15.99
CA ASP A 598 -5.09 -36.91 16.11
C ASP A 598 -4.97 -35.78 17.15
N LYS A 599 -4.18 -36.03 18.19
CA LYS A 599 -3.92 -35.11 19.31
C LYS A 599 -3.11 -33.88 18.90
N HIS A 600 -2.45 -33.92 17.74
CA HIS A 600 -1.68 -32.82 17.18
C HIS A 600 -2.44 -32.08 16.06
N LEU A 601 -3.69 -32.46 15.77
CA LEU A 601 -4.54 -31.74 14.83
C LEU A 601 -5.71 -31.08 15.54
N TYR A 602 -5.95 -29.83 15.17
CA TYR A 602 -7.09 -29.04 15.60
C TYR A 602 -7.90 -28.62 14.38
N ALA A 603 -9.15 -28.24 14.60
CA ALA A 603 -10.01 -27.68 13.58
C ALA A 603 -10.68 -26.41 14.10
N ILE A 604 -10.56 -25.33 13.34
CA ILE A 604 -11.43 -24.16 13.49
C ILE A 604 -12.68 -24.45 12.67
N SER A 605 -13.83 -24.45 13.34
CA SER A 605 -15.14 -24.55 12.71
C SER A 605 -15.78 -23.17 12.79
N PHE A 606 -16.24 -22.63 11.66
CA PHE A 606 -16.79 -21.28 11.62
C PHE A 606 -17.92 -21.17 10.60
N ARG A 607 -18.81 -20.20 10.81
CA ARG A 607 -19.92 -19.89 9.92
C ARG A 607 -19.49 -18.80 8.94
N ALA A 608 -19.63 -19.10 7.65
CA ALA A 608 -19.36 -18.18 6.55
C ALA A 608 -20.30 -18.50 5.36
N GLU A 609 -20.87 -17.47 4.75
CA GLU A 609 -21.82 -17.58 3.63
C GLU A 609 -23.01 -18.50 3.93
N LYS A 610 -23.58 -18.41 5.14
CA LYS A 610 -24.67 -19.28 5.64
C LYS A 610 -24.31 -20.78 5.66
N LYS A 611 -23.03 -21.13 5.50
CA LYS A 611 -22.49 -22.49 5.58
C LYS A 611 -21.50 -22.58 6.74
N ILE A 612 -21.24 -23.80 7.20
CA ILE A 612 -20.20 -24.05 8.19
C ILE A 612 -18.99 -24.61 7.47
N LYS A 613 -17.86 -23.92 7.60
CA LYS A 613 -16.57 -24.31 7.03
C LYS A 613 -15.66 -24.80 8.16
N HIS A 614 -14.68 -25.63 7.80
CA HIS A 614 -13.69 -26.14 8.74
C HIS A 614 -12.29 -25.98 8.17
N CYS A 615 -11.38 -25.44 8.96
CA CYS A 615 -9.97 -25.36 8.61
C CYS A 615 -9.14 -26.17 9.60
N ARG A 616 -8.20 -26.99 9.11
CA ARG A 616 -7.31 -27.80 9.94
C ARG A 616 -6.08 -26.99 10.35
N ILE A 617 -5.69 -27.15 11.60
CA ILE A 617 -4.45 -26.63 12.16
C ILE A 617 -3.63 -27.82 12.63
N LYS A 618 -2.34 -27.81 12.32
CA LYS A 618 -1.42 -28.85 12.76
C LYS A 618 -0.41 -28.29 13.75
N LEU A 619 -0.26 -28.95 14.88
CA LEU A 619 0.80 -28.70 15.85
C LEU A 619 2.06 -29.46 15.39
N GLU A 620 3.06 -28.73 14.91
CA GLU A 620 4.35 -29.26 14.50
C GLU A 620 5.41 -28.80 15.51
N GLY A 621 5.89 -29.71 16.35
CA GLY A 621 6.70 -29.35 17.49
C GLY A 621 5.91 -28.49 18.47
N ARG A 622 6.34 -27.24 18.68
CA ARG A 622 5.63 -26.25 19.49
C ARG A 622 4.77 -25.25 18.73
N LEU A 623 4.90 -25.21 17.40
CA LEU A 623 4.22 -24.22 16.58
C LEU A 623 2.96 -24.83 15.96
N TYR A 624 1.91 -24.05 15.93
CA TYR A 624 0.71 -24.36 15.19
C TYR A 624 0.84 -23.81 13.77
N THR A 625 0.37 -24.58 12.80
CA THR A 625 0.52 -24.28 11.38
C THR A 625 -0.81 -24.34 10.66
N ILE A 626 -1.01 -23.38 9.74
CA ILE A 626 -2.15 -23.35 8.83
C ILE A 626 -1.68 -22.90 7.44
N GLY A 627 -1.70 -23.82 6.47
CA GLY A 627 -1.07 -23.59 5.17
C GLY A 627 0.42 -23.27 5.35
N VAL A 628 0.84 -22.05 5.00
CA VAL A 628 2.24 -21.57 5.13
C VAL A 628 2.46 -20.66 6.35
N LYS A 629 1.43 -20.31 7.11
CA LYS A 629 1.55 -19.45 8.31
C LYS A 629 1.82 -20.32 9.55
N GLN A 630 2.72 -19.87 10.41
CA GLN A 630 3.10 -20.52 11.67
C GLN A 630 2.86 -19.56 12.85
N PHE A 631 2.43 -20.08 14.01
CA PHE A 631 2.12 -19.28 15.19
C PHE A 631 2.33 -20.09 16.49
N GLU A 632 2.70 -19.41 17.57
CA GLU A 632 3.07 -20.03 18.86
C GLU A 632 1.88 -20.53 19.68
N SER A 633 0.69 -19.98 19.44
CA SER A 633 -0.48 -20.29 20.26
C SER A 633 -1.76 -20.16 19.46
N LEU A 634 -2.73 -21.04 19.74
CA LEU A 634 -4.10 -20.92 19.23
C LEU A 634 -4.79 -19.62 19.68
N LEU A 635 -4.29 -18.94 20.73
CA LEU A 635 -4.74 -17.61 21.16
C LEU A 635 -4.54 -16.52 20.09
N TRP A 636 -3.69 -16.78 19.10
CA TRP A 636 -3.38 -15.84 18.02
C TRP A 636 -4.58 -15.62 17.07
N PHE A 637 -5.49 -16.59 16.94
CA PHE A 637 -6.62 -16.52 16.00
C PHE A 637 -7.70 -15.46 16.30
N PRO A 638 -8.23 -15.32 17.53
CA PRO A 638 -9.26 -14.31 17.82
C PRO A 638 -8.77 -12.86 17.71
N VAL A 639 -7.46 -12.63 17.59
CA VAL A 639 -6.84 -11.30 17.67
C VAL A 639 -6.29 -10.82 16.32
N ASN A 640 -6.18 -11.70 15.31
CA ASN A 640 -5.52 -11.38 14.05
C ASN A 640 -6.49 -11.40 12.87
N GLU A 641 -6.94 -10.22 12.44
CA GLU A 641 -7.91 -10.04 11.35
C GLU A 641 -7.45 -10.69 10.03
N ASP A 642 -6.15 -10.75 9.80
CA ASP A 642 -5.52 -11.18 8.55
C ASP A 642 -5.66 -12.70 8.26
N ILE A 643 -5.92 -13.50 9.28
CA ILE A 643 -6.29 -14.92 9.12
C ILE A 643 -7.80 -15.12 9.06
N VAL A 644 -8.58 -14.30 9.78
CA VAL A 644 -10.04 -14.26 9.65
C VAL A 644 -10.43 -13.89 8.20
N GLN A 645 -9.71 -12.94 7.59
CA GLN A 645 -9.85 -12.56 6.18
C GLN A 645 -9.48 -13.68 5.19
N ARG A 646 -8.49 -14.54 5.49
CA ARG A 646 -8.09 -15.64 4.58
C ARG A 646 -8.88 -16.94 4.78
N MET A 647 -9.42 -17.19 5.97
CA MET A 647 -10.40 -18.27 6.19
C MET A 647 -11.75 -17.96 5.56
N GLY A 648 -12.04 -16.67 5.37
CA GLY A 648 -13.08 -16.16 4.49
C GLY A 648 -12.51 -15.60 3.19
N THR A 649 -11.88 -16.42 2.33
CA THR A 649 -11.98 -16.11 0.89
C THR A 649 -13.47 -15.87 0.61
N PHE A 650 -13.78 -14.62 0.24
CA PHE A 650 -15.05 -13.89 0.36
C PHE A 650 -15.25 -13.02 1.62
N ARG A 651 -14.33 -12.08 1.83
CA ARG A 651 -14.68 -10.69 2.20
C ARG A 651 -13.95 -9.70 1.30
N LEU A 652 -14.52 -9.47 0.12
CA LEU A 652 -14.57 -8.20 -0.62
C LEU A 652 -15.16 -8.48 -2.01
N LEU A 653 -16.48 -8.55 -2.05
CA LEU A 653 -17.31 -8.08 -3.16
C LEU A 653 -18.64 -7.72 -2.51
N LEU A 654 -18.71 -6.48 -2.04
CA LEU A 654 -19.99 -5.82 -1.86
C LEU A 654 -20.63 -5.72 -3.24
N ILE A 655 -21.95 -6.02 -3.28
CA ILE A 655 -22.94 -5.50 -4.24
C ILE A 655 -23.12 -6.32 -5.56
N TYR A 656 -24.04 -7.30 -5.46
CA TYR A 656 -25.39 -7.33 -6.09
C TYR A 656 -25.75 -8.32 -7.25
N TRP A 657 -26.99 -8.84 -7.09
CA TRP A 657 -27.96 -9.42 -8.05
C TRP A 657 -27.91 -10.91 -8.47
N SER A 658 -28.73 -11.68 -7.74
CA SER A 658 -29.87 -12.49 -8.22
C SER A 658 -29.69 -13.52 -9.34
N GLY A 659 -29.86 -14.77 -8.91
CA GLY A 659 -30.37 -15.93 -9.64
C GLY A 659 -30.64 -17.02 -8.63
#